data_AF-A0A938IY99-F1
#
_entry.id   AF-A0A938IY99-F1
#
_cell.length_a   1.000
_cell.length_b   1.000
_cell.length_c   1.000
_cell.angle_alpha   90.00
_cell.angle_beta   90.00
_cell.angle_gamma   90.00
#
_symmetry.space_group_name_H-M   'P 1'
#
loop_
_entity.id
_entity.type
_entity.pdbx_description
1 polymer ?
#
loop_
_entity_poly.entity_id
_entity_poly.type
_entity_poly.pdbx_seq_one_letter_code
_entity_poly.pdbx_strand_id
1 'polypeptide(L)'
;MWHHDAAGWRLQQPTFAGDALDPDHAAGPWFGHRWFAYDLIRWGRPDTIVELGTHFGVSFFAFCQAVLDEQYPARLHAVDTWAGDPHAGEYGEEVIGVVHRVRDAAFPDLDVTLHRCLFSEALDAFPDDSVDLLHIDGFHTYEAVQDDFETWLPKVAPGGIVLFHDVAPESGYGSADYFAELAQRFPNLFFPHSFGLGVLAPKGTEGVEFVFGEELRRWRGYYEARAGAYLGDLVSRTQAGMIDARDEALAAQARTIDGLWEVAAARDERLHAAETAIQDERAATAAVLTSGRIRGGGLWTVAAPLAERVRGQAAAVRNGPGSNGVAGRIARVRSEAQQTLHAIRERTVERAQGVVGRSFDPLFYLVQNPDVRRVGTDPLTHYLRFGWREWRDPQPLFWGRWYCETHPDIAAARVDPFRHYLVHGWREGRDPSPLFESAWYLERSAAARDSGVSPLEHWWREGYAAGDFVHPEQQRRVLALEPADPTPARAVVGCSLSDPSGETRPVALDDLVYADVDLVTIDLWGTMVTRRRPADAAKLATARRMLLAHRGRLPAGTSPWSLLDQRVEVEAKISAASDHGEYHLVDVLTQVLVDALGLGADAARPLAESFAADEIADEVACTDPVEALVAFLDRVQTRAEPPRVAVVSDYSIGEDGLRRVLAACGFPASLPLYVSCDRGASKRLDGALFEVVRSDLGVEAGRHLHLGDNPWSDGQAQVATGGWAAVVELSASPHPGPGSLDPAHLGELVDSLRRDLRAFVPVLVPPSDDPRVVRAAQAGVLSSFMPVALVAGAIEEAVGRGVDRVLYASREGAFLARVHEVVAPALAGAAAPRAVHLEVSRRSTFGPSLAGMDRDDLLRMWRQYPNQSPRALLTSMGLDAEAFTGDVAAAGLRLDEVIEGVADDPRIDRLLGDPAFRARAGAALQQARDGLLAYLGDRLPPDGDVVLVDVGWRGTIQDNLARVLPDRHTVGLYLGLFPFLNPQPPNVEKRAVAFDANAGHDFGYADPPAVVEAPWTPDLPSVVGYRRHGAAAEPVFEAEGPRAIAAVHAFQDAVVGAAPLVAGWMVAHGVTTEMLREQTERVLREYYASPPGGVADIWFDSTHDDTFGALNDTPYAKRLPPRSILADVGVIGNPAPVTDEERDSRWGPGYRAWLPVRALEVLRQMWGEFAERG
;
A
#
# COMPACT_ATOMS: atom_id res chain seq x y z
N MET A 1 -38.42 6.89 -30.55
CA MET A 1 -37.68 6.12 -31.57
C MET A 1 -36.25 6.64 -31.60
N TRP A 2 -35.25 5.76 -31.72
CA TRP A 2 -33.84 6.16 -31.79
C TRP A 2 -33.49 6.76 -33.16
N HIS A 3 -33.04 8.02 -33.22
CA HIS A 3 -32.67 8.72 -34.46
C HIS A 3 -31.14 8.75 -34.64
N HIS A 4 -30.54 7.58 -34.91
CA HIS A 4 -29.09 7.44 -35.03
C HIS A 4 -28.51 8.21 -36.25
N ASP A 5 -27.31 8.77 -36.09
CA ASP A 5 -26.54 9.36 -37.18
C ASP A 5 -25.87 8.26 -38.04
N ALA A 6 -25.75 8.45 -39.35
CA ALA A 6 -25.10 7.51 -40.25
C ALA A 6 -23.55 7.52 -40.15
N ALA A 7 -22.99 8.43 -39.35
CA ALA A 7 -21.58 8.80 -39.35
C ALA A 7 -20.66 8.08 -38.32
N GLY A 8 -20.91 6.81 -37.95
CA GLY A 8 -20.08 5.99 -37.03
C GLY A 8 -19.89 6.50 -35.58
N TRP A 9 -19.78 5.62 -34.58
CA TRP A 9 -19.66 6.00 -33.15
C TRP A 9 -18.43 6.89 -32.89
N ARG A 10 -18.60 8.04 -32.23
CA ARG A 10 -17.50 8.99 -31.95
C ARG A 10 -17.44 9.34 -30.46
N LEU A 11 -16.28 9.13 -29.87
CA LEU A 11 -15.99 9.47 -28.49
C LEU A 11 -15.90 10.99 -28.30
N GLN A 12 -16.55 11.52 -27.27
CA GLN A 12 -16.55 12.97 -26.99
C GLN A 12 -15.92 13.31 -25.64
N GLN A 13 -15.58 14.58 -25.46
CA GLN A 13 -15.15 15.15 -24.17
C GLN A 13 -16.12 16.23 -23.69
N PRO A 14 -17.29 15.83 -23.15
CA PRO A 14 -18.27 16.78 -22.64
C PRO A 14 -17.77 17.49 -21.38
N THR A 15 -18.27 18.69 -21.17
CA THR A 15 -18.25 19.37 -19.86
C THR A 15 -19.65 19.28 -19.28
N PHE A 16 -19.80 18.72 -18.07
CA PHE A 16 -21.10 18.57 -17.42
C PHE A 16 -21.43 19.85 -16.64
N ALA A 17 -22.46 20.57 -17.07
CA ALA A 17 -22.86 21.84 -16.46
C ALA A 17 -23.32 21.68 -15.00
N GLY A 18 -23.84 20.50 -14.63
CA GLY A 18 -24.22 20.16 -13.26
C GLY A 18 -23.05 20.23 -12.27
N ASP A 19 -21.87 19.79 -12.68
CA ASP A 19 -20.67 19.73 -11.83
C ASP A 19 -20.20 21.12 -11.35
N ALA A 20 -20.54 22.19 -12.08
CA ALA A 20 -20.20 23.56 -11.69
C ALA A 20 -21.15 24.16 -10.63
N LEU A 21 -22.36 23.60 -10.51
CA LEU A 21 -23.40 24.09 -9.60
C LEU A 21 -23.43 23.32 -8.29
N ASP A 22 -22.94 22.08 -8.30
CA ASP A 22 -22.75 21.26 -7.11
C ASP A 22 -21.56 20.30 -7.36
N PRO A 23 -20.37 20.64 -6.80
CA PRO A 23 -19.14 19.89 -7.02
C PRO A 23 -19.18 18.44 -6.52
N ASP A 24 -20.10 18.11 -5.61
CA ASP A 24 -20.24 16.76 -5.06
C ASP A 24 -20.93 15.80 -6.07
N HIS A 25 -21.65 16.32 -7.09
CA HIS A 25 -22.16 15.51 -8.21
C HIS A 25 -21.05 14.81 -8.99
N ALA A 26 -19.87 15.40 -9.03
CA ALA A 26 -18.73 14.87 -9.77
C ALA A 26 -18.15 13.58 -9.15
N ALA A 27 -18.55 13.23 -7.92
CA ALA A 27 -17.97 12.16 -7.11
C ALA A 27 -18.94 11.01 -6.74
N GLY A 28 -20.20 11.05 -7.21
CA GLY A 28 -21.18 10.00 -6.89
C GLY A 28 -20.85 8.63 -7.52
N PRO A 29 -21.39 7.51 -7.00
CA PRO A 29 -21.10 6.14 -7.47
C PRO A 29 -21.15 5.95 -9.00
N TRP A 30 -22.03 6.69 -9.68
CA TRP A 30 -22.23 6.67 -11.13
C TRP A 30 -21.17 7.42 -11.98
N PHE A 31 -20.15 8.04 -11.35
CA PHE A 31 -19.25 8.99 -12.01
C PHE A 31 -18.60 8.44 -13.29
N GLY A 32 -18.25 7.14 -13.31
CA GLY A 32 -17.51 6.49 -14.39
C GLY A 32 -18.36 6.11 -15.60
N HIS A 33 -19.69 6.18 -15.48
CA HIS A 33 -20.61 5.85 -16.56
C HIS A 33 -21.07 7.07 -17.37
N ARG A 34 -20.81 8.29 -16.86
CA ARG A 34 -21.26 9.55 -17.45
C ARG A 34 -20.83 9.74 -18.90
N TRP A 35 -19.59 9.39 -19.26
CA TRP A 35 -19.10 9.52 -20.64
C TRP A 35 -19.74 8.53 -21.60
N PHE A 36 -19.95 7.29 -21.15
CA PHE A 36 -20.64 6.28 -21.96
C PHE A 36 -22.10 6.68 -22.19
N ALA A 37 -22.81 7.06 -21.11
CA ALA A 37 -24.20 7.50 -21.20
C ALA A 37 -24.37 8.75 -22.09
N TYR A 38 -23.44 9.70 -21.98
CA TYR A 38 -23.42 10.88 -22.82
C TYR A 38 -23.30 10.52 -24.30
N ASP A 39 -22.30 9.70 -24.67
CA ASP A 39 -22.09 9.30 -26.07
C ASP A 39 -23.27 8.44 -26.58
N LEU A 40 -23.85 7.58 -25.74
CA LEU A 40 -25.03 6.76 -26.07
C LEU A 40 -26.24 7.62 -26.47
N ILE A 41 -26.59 8.60 -25.64
CA ILE A 41 -27.76 9.45 -25.87
C ILE A 41 -27.51 10.40 -27.04
N ARG A 42 -26.31 10.98 -27.12
CA ARG A 42 -25.89 11.83 -28.22
C ARG A 42 -26.00 11.11 -29.57
N TRP A 43 -25.47 9.90 -29.63
CA TRP A 43 -25.44 9.12 -30.86
C TRP A 43 -26.82 8.61 -31.24
N GLY A 44 -27.53 8.09 -30.25
CA GLY A 44 -28.76 7.37 -30.48
C GLY A 44 -30.02 8.24 -30.50
N ARG A 45 -29.96 9.45 -29.93
CA ARG A 45 -31.02 10.45 -29.88
C ARG A 45 -32.40 9.88 -29.50
N PRO A 46 -32.54 9.23 -28.33
CA PRO A 46 -33.83 8.72 -27.85
C PRO A 46 -34.83 9.87 -27.61
N ASP A 47 -36.10 9.69 -28.01
CA ASP A 47 -37.15 10.70 -27.87
C ASP A 47 -37.66 10.80 -26.41
N THR A 48 -37.71 9.67 -25.70
CA THR A 48 -38.15 9.61 -24.30
C THR A 48 -37.13 8.89 -23.43
N ILE A 49 -36.60 9.59 -22.42
CA ILE A 49 -35.65 9.05 -21.44
C ILE A 49 -36.30 9.07 -20.06
N VAL A 50 -36.28 7.95 -19.35
CA VAL A 50 -36.82 7.83 -17.98
C VAL A 50 -35.78 7.24 -17.05
N GLU A 51 -35.62 7.85 -15.88
CA GLU A 51 -34.80 7.33 -14.78
C GLU A 51 -35.64 7.04 -13.54
N LEU A 52 -35.40 5.88 -12.94
CA LEU A 52 -35.95 5.45 -11.66
C LEU A 52 -34.84 5.44 -10.60
N GLY A 53 -34.98 6.28 -9.58
CA GLY A 53 -33.94 6.49 -8.56
C GLY A 53 -32.95 7.56 -9.00
N THR A 54 -33.34 8.81 -8.81
CA THR A 54 -32.55 9.96 -9.29
C THR A 54 -31.64 10.53 -8.21
N HIS A 55 -32.03 10.43 -6.93
CA HIS A 55 -31.27 10.97 -5.80
C HIS A 55 -30.81 12.43 -6.07
N PHE A 56 -29.50 12.72 -6.07
CA PHE A 56 -28.97 14.05 -6.43
C PHE A 56 -28.93 14.32 -7.96
N GLY A 57 -29.03 13.30 -8.83
CA GLY A 57 -29.19 13.45 -10.27
C GLY A 57 -27.93 13.32 -11.13
N VAL A 58 -26.88 12.63 -10.65
CA VAL A 58 -25.59 12.49 -11.36
C VAL A 58 -25.75 11.86 -12.74
N SER A 59 -26.48 10.75 -12.83
CA SER A 59 -26.87 10.06 -14.06
C SER A 59 -27.80 10.93 -14.92
N PHE A 60 -28.88 11.44 -14.32
CA PHE A 60 -29.90 12.21 -15.01
C PHE A 60 -29.35 13.47 -15.70
N PHE A 61 -28.47 14.20 -15.04
CA PHE A 61 -27.88 15.42 -15.61
C PHE A 61 -26.83 15.12 -16.66
N ALA A 62 -26.18 13.95 -16.65
CA ALA A 62 -25.37 13.51 -17.78
C ALA A 62 -26.24 13.26 -19.02
N PHE A 63 -27.45 12.72 -18.83
CA PHE A 63 -28.43 12.55 -19.91
C PHE A 63 -28.90 13.92 -20.44
N CYS A 64 -29.23 14.85 -19.54
CA CYS A 64 -29.62 16.22 -19.91
C CYS A 64 -28.51 16.94 -20.70
N GLN A 65 -27.24 16.79 -20.30
CA GLN A 65 -26.11 17.41 -20.99
C GLN A 65 -25.99 16.90 -22.43
N ALA A 66 -26.20 15.60 -22.67
CA ALA A 66 -26.15 15.03 -24.02
C ALA A 66 -27.25 15.61 -24.92
N VAL A 67 -28.48 15.75 -24.39
CA VAL A 67 -29.61 16.34 -25.13
C VAL A 67 -29.37 17.83 -25.40
N LEU A 68 -28.84 18.57 -24.40
CA LEU A 68 -28.53 19.99 -24.53
C LEU A 68 -27.49 20.24 -25.63
N ASP A 69 -26.40 19.47 -25.62
CA ASP A 69 -25.30 19.64 -26.58
C ASP A 69 -25.72 19.28 -28.01
N GLU A 70 -26.58 18.27 -28.17
CA GLU A 70 -27.11 17.85 -29.48
C GLU A 70 -28.35 18.60 -29.96
N GLN A 71 -28.95 19.42 -29.08
CA GLN A 71 -30.08 20.31 -29.38
C GLN A 71 -31.23 19.61 -30.11
N TYR A 72 -31.76 18.54 -29.51
CA TYR A 72 -32.88 17.79 -30.08
C TYR A 72 -34.03 17.63 -29.09
N PRO A 73 -35.28 17.52 -29.58
CA PRO A 73 -36.46 17.55 -28.72
C PRO A 73 -36.69 16.20 -28.02
N ALA A 74 -35.94 15.94 -26.95
CA ALA A 74 -36.16 14.78 -26.07
C ALA A 74 -37.00 15.17 -24.85
N ARG A 75 -37.81 14.21 -24.36
CA ARG A 75 -38.53 14.30 -23.09
C ARG A 75 -37.77 13.54 -22.02
N LEU A 76 -37.37 14.21 -20.95
CA LEU A 76 -36.57 13.65 -19.86
C LEU A 76 -37.40 13.57 -18.58
N HIS A 77 -37.49 12.38 -17.99
CA HIS A 77 -38.28 12.13 -16.79
C HIS A 77 -37.42 11.53 -15.68
N ALA A 78 -37.38 12.19 -14.52
CA ALA A 78 -36.76 11.68 -13.30
C ALA A 78 -37.88 11.26 -12.33
N VAL A 79 -37.85 10.01 -11.86
CA VAL A 79 -38.84 9.46 -10.93
C VAL A 79 -38.14 9.04 -9.65
N ASP A 80 -38.56 9.63 -8.53
CA ASP A 80 -38.03 9.31 -7.20
C ASP A 80 -39.03 9.76 -6.13
N THR A 81 -38.94 9.19 -4.93
CA THR A 81 -39.68 9.72 -3.77
C THR A 81 -38.96 10.92 -3.14
N TRP A 82 -37.63 10.98 -3.29
CA TRP A 82 -36.71 11.82 -2.53
C TRP A 82 -36.91 11.74 -1.01
N ALA A 83 -37.44 10.61 -0.52
CA ALA A 83 -37.60 10.32 0.90
C ALA A 83 -36.56 9.30 1.39
N GLY A 84 -35.81 8.68 0.47
CA GLY A 84 -34.82 7.66 0.76
C GLY A 84 -35.44 6.29 1.07
N ASP A 85 -34.58 5.32 1.38
CA ASP A 85 -34.97 3.92 1.58
C ASP A 85 -34.09 3.23 2.65
N PRO A 86 -34.41 2.00 3.11
CA PRO A 86 -33.63 1.31 4.15
C PRO A 86 -32.15 1.05 3.84
N HIS A 87 -31.74 1.10 2.58
CA HIS A 87 -30.37 0.92 2.11
C HIS A 87 -29.64 2.26 2.01
N ALA A 88 -30.30 3.31 1.50
CA ALA A 88 -29.70 4.62 1.32
C ALA A 88 -29.91 5.62 2.49
N GLY A 89 -30.77 5.28 3.45
CA GLY A 89 -31.18 6.15 4.57
C GLY A 89 -32.36 7.08 4.21
N GLU A 90 -33.07 7.62 5.20
CA GLU A 90 -34.14 8.62 4.97
C GLU A 90 -33.53 9.98 4.58
N TYR A 91 -34.05 10.61 3.52
CA TYR A 91 -33.60 11.93 3.04
C TYR A 91 -34.54 13.06 3.52
N GLY A 92 -34.00 14.27 3.70
CA GLY A 92 -34.81 15.48 3.85
C GLY A 92 -35.09 16.19 2.51
N GLU A 93 -35.91 17.26 2.56
CA GLU A 93 -36.29 18.08 1.38
C GLU A 93 -35.12 18.74 0.67
N GLU A 94 -33.94 18.81 1.29
CA GLU A 94 -32.73 19.39 0.72
C GLU A 94 -32.27 18.68 -0.56
N VAL A 95 -32.46 17.37 -0.68
CA VAL A 95 -31.99 16.57 -1.83
C VAL A 95 -32.76 16.96 -3.09
N ILE A 96 -34.09 16.92 -3.07
CA ILE A 96 -34.91 17.36 -4.21
C ILE A 96 -34.71 18.86 -4.49
N GLY A 97 -34.45 19.66 -3.44
CA GLY A 97 -34.11 21.07 -3.58
C GLY A 97 -32.84 21.32 -4.41
N VAL A 98 -31.82 20.47 -4.32
CA VAL A 98 -30.62 20.51 -5.18
C VAL A 98 -30.98 20.21 -6.63
N VAL A 99 -31.74 19.12 -6.86
CA VAL A 99 -32.17 18.70 -8.21
C VAL A 99 -32.93 19.81 -8.92
N HIS A 100 -33.85 20.49 -8.22
CA HIS A 100 -34.55 21.66 -8.77
C HIS A 100 -33.61 22.77 -9.20
N ARG A 101 -32.64 23.14 -8.35
CA ARG A 101 -31.69 24.22 -8.65
C ARG A 101 -30.82 23.90 -9.87
N VAL A 102 -30.25 22.70 -9.94
CA VAL A 102 -29.40 22.30 -11.06
C VAL A 102 -30.20 22.28 -12.37
N ARG A 103 -31.41 21.70 -12.34
CA ARG A 103 -32.32 21.69 -13.49
C ARG A 103 -32.65 23.09 -13.98
N ASP A 104 -33.08 23.99 -13.09
CA ASP A 104 -33.50 25.35 -13.45
C ASP A 104 -32.34 26.22 -13.95
N ALA A 105 -31.13 26.01 -13.43
CA ALA A 105 -29.97 26.82 -13.77
C ALA A 105 -29.21 26.32 -15.02
N ALA A 106 -28.99 25.01 -15.14
CA ALA A 106 -28.18 24.43 -16.22
C ALA A 106 -29.01 23.96 -17.42
N PHE A 107 -30.28 23.59 -17.20
CA PHE A 107 -31.12 22.98 -18.24
C PHE A 107 -32.51 23.64 -18.39
N PRO A 108 -32.61 25.00 -18.40
CA PRO A 108 -33.90 25.69 -18.42
C PRO A 108 -34.72 25.48 -19.70
N ASP A 109 -34.05 25.17 -20.81
CA ASP A 109 -34.67 25.05 -22.15
C ASP A 109 -34.99 23.60 -22.55
N LEU A 110 -34.71 22.61 -21.68
CA LEU A 110 -35.01 21.20 -21.92
C LEU A 110 -36.39 20.81 -21.36
N ASP A 111 -37.06 19.84 -22.00
CA ASP A 111 -38.32 19.28 -21.51
C ASP A 111 -38.06 18.24 -20.41
N VAL A 112 -37.86 18.74 -19.18
CA VAL A 112 -37.56 17.95 -17.98
C VAL A 112 -38.76 17.91 -17.03
N THR A 113 -39.21 16.70 -16.69
CA THR A 113 -40.27 16.47 -15.70
C THR A 113 -39.76 15.67 -14.51
N LEU A 114 -39.97 16.19 -13.30
CA LEU A 114 -39.63 15.51 -12.03
C LEU A 114 -40.90 14.91 -11.41
N HIS A 115 -40.94 13.59 -11.23
CA HIS A 115 -42.07 12.85 -10.64
C HIS A 115 -41.74 12.45 -9.21
N ARG A 116 -42.33 13.16 -8.23
CA ARG A 116 -42.15 12.87 -6.81
C ARG A 116 -43.14 11.83 -6.31
N CYS A 117 -42.86 10.57 -6.56
CA CYS A 117 -43.74 9.44 -6.23
C CYS A 117 -42.99 8.11 -6.23
N LEU A 118 -43.66 7.02 -5.87
CA LEU A 118 -43.12 5.67 -6.06
C LEU A 118 -43.09 5.33 -7.56
N PHE A 119 -42.17 4.45 -7.97
CA PHE A 119 -42.04 4.05 -9.39
C PHE A 119 -43.32 3.44 -9.94
N SER A 120 -44.05 2.66 -9.12
CA SER A 120 -45.33 2.05 -9.48
C SER A 120 -46.45 3.07 -9.68
N GLU A 121 -46.39 4.24 -9.03
CA GLU A 121 -47.37 5.32 -9.17
C GLU A 121 -47.12 6.16 -10.43
N ALA A 122 -45.87 6.20 -10.92
CA ALA A 122 -45.51 6.93 -12.13
C ALA A 122 -45.94 6.22 -13.43
N LEU A 123 -46.23 4.91 -13.39
CA LEU A 123 -46.55 4.09 -14.57
C LEU A 123 -47.70 4.65 -15.42
N ASP A 124 -48.72 5.25 -14.80
CA ASP A 124 -49.89 5.81 -15.48
C ASP A 124 -49.55 7.06 -16.32
N ALA A 125 -48.41 7.70 -16.07
CA ALA A 125 -47.93 8.84 -16.85
C ALA A 125 -47.29 8.41 -18.19
N PHE A 126 -46.97 7.13 -18.37
CA PHE A 126 -46.27 6.62 -19.54
C PHE A 126 -47.13 5.61 -20.32
N PRO A 127 -47.44 5.87 -21.60
CA PRO A 127 -48.05 4.87 -22.48
C PRO A 127 -47.14 3.64 -22.66
N ASP A 128 -47.72 2.50 -22.99
CA ASP A 128 -46.93 1.33 -23.39
C ASP A 128 -46.11 1.64 -24.66
N ASP A 129 -44.95 1.00 -24.78
CA ASP A 129 -44.00 1.17 -25.89
C ASP A 129 -43.57 2.64 -26.16
N SER A 130 -43.50 3.48 -25.13
CA SER A 130 -43.21 4.92 -25.27
C SER A 130 -41.84 5.38 -24.75
N VAL A 131 -41.13 4.54 -24.00
CA VAL A 131 -39.83 4.84 -23.38
C VAL A 131 -38.71 4.25 -24.22
N ASP A 132 -37.84 5.10 -24.78
CA ASP A 132 -36.72 4.67 -25.63
C ASP A 132 -35.49 4.25 -24.82
N LEU A 133 -35.24 4.93 -23.70
CA LEU A 133 -34.17 4.63 -22.74
C LEU A 133 -34.75 4.65 -21.32
N LEU A 134 -34.63 3.52 -20.62
CA LEU A 134 -35.01 3.39 -19.21
C LEU A 134 -33.74 3.15 -18.37
N HIS A 135 -33.55 3.90 -17.30
CA HIS A 135 -32.49 3.69 -16.32
C HIS A 135 -33.09 3.27 -14.97
N ILE A 136 -32.59 2.17 -14.40
CA ILE A 136 -33.03 1.61 -13.12
C ILE A 136 -31.86 1.66 -12.14
N ASP A 137 -31.98 2.50 -11.12
CA ASP A 137 -31.01 2.74 -10.04
C ASP A 137 -31.75 2.97 -8.71
N GLY A 138 -32.69 2.06 -8.42
CA GLY A 138 -33.65 2.11 -7.33
C GLY A 138 -33.21 1.36 -6.07
N PHE A 139 -34.04 0.48 -5.52
CA PHE A 139 -33.67 -0.29 -4.33
C PHE A 139 -32.96 -1.60 -4.69
N HIS A 140 -31.74 -1.82 -4.22
CA HIS A 140 -30.81 -2.84 -4.77
C HIS A 140 -31.07 -4.30 -4.35
N THR A 141 -32.25 -4.61 -3.82
CA THR A 141 -32.64 -6.00 -3.54
C THR A 141 -33.16 -6.67 -4.81
N TYR A 142 -32.91 -7.98 -4.94
CA TYR A 142 -33.30 -8.76 -6.11
C TYR A 142 -34.79 -8.58 -6.44
N GLU A 143 -35.66 -8.70 -5.43
CA GLU A 143 -37.10 -8.62 -5.62
C GLU A 143 -37.58 -7.22 -6.04
N ALA A 144 -36.92 -6.15 -5.58
CA ALA A 144 -37.30 -4.79 -5.92
C ALA A 144 -36.89 -4.44 -7.35
N VAL A 145 -35.65 -4.75 -7.74
CA VAL A 145 -35.17 -4.53 -9.12
C VAL A 145 -35.94 -5.40 -10.11
N GLN A 146 -36.31 -6.62 -9.72
CA GLN A 146 -37.19 -7.47 -10.51
C GLN A 146 -38.56 -6.83 -10.72
N ASP A 147 -39.21 -6.34 -9.66
CA ASP A 147 -40.52 -5.69 -9.75
C ASP A 147 -40.46 -4.42 -10.62
N ASP A 148 -39.42 -3.60 -10.44
CA ASP A 148 -39.18 -2.39 -11.24
C ASP A 148 -39.02 -2.73 -12.73
N PHE A 149 -38.18 -3.71 -13.07
CA PHE A 149 -38.00 -4.13 -14.46
C PHE A 149 -39.28 -4.71 -15.06
N GLU A 150 -39.96 -5.63 -14.36
CA GLU A 150 -41.13 -6.32 -14.90
C GLU A 150 -42.32 -5.38 -15.10
N THR A 151 -42.51 -4.41 -14.19
CA THR A 151 -43.61 -3.45 -14.27
C THR A 151 -43.36 -2.34 -15.31
N TRP A 152 -42.10 -1.96 -15.53
CA TRP A 152 -41.73 -0.95 -16.54
C TRP A 152 -41.46 -1.52 -17.93
N LEU A 153 -41.18 -2.82 -18.08
CA LEU A 153 -40.94 -3.46 -19.38
C LEU A 153 -42.04 -3.21 -20.43
N PRO A 154 -43.36 -3.19 -20.10
CA PRO A 154 -44.40 -2.80 -21.04
C PRO A 154 -44.26 -1.38 -21.59
N LYS A 155 -43.65 -0.47 -20.82
CA LYS A 155 -43.44 0.94 -21.19
C LYS A 155 -42.26 1.14 -22.13
N VAL A 156 -41.26 0.26 -22.09
CA VAL A 156 -40.07 0.29 -22.96
C VAL A 156 -40.49 0.04 -24.42
N ALA A 157 -40.07 0.87 -25.35
CA ALA A 157 -40.38 0.73 -26.78
C ALA A 157 -39.68 -0.49 -27.42
N PRO A 158 -40.17 -1.03 -28.55
CA PRO A 158 -39.39 -1.92 -29.41
C PRO A 158 -38.07 -1.25 -29.80
N GLY A 159 -36.94 -1.96 -29.64
CA GLY A 159 -35.61 -1.37 -29.79
C GLY A 159 -35.17 -0.46 -28.63
N GLY A 160 -35.94 -0.37 -27.55
CA GLY A 160 -35.59 0.40 -26.35
C GLY A 160 -34.48 -0.25 -25.53
N ILE A 161 -33.67 0.59 -24.87
CA ILE A 161 -32.53 0.17 -24.03
C ILE A 161 -32.89 0.33 -22.56
N VAL A 162 -32.50 -0.65 -21.75
CA VAL A 162 -32.58 -0.58 -20.29
C VAL A 162 -31.17 -0.56 -19.71
N LEU A 163 -30.89 0.42 -18.86
CA LEU A 163 -29.67 0.57 -18.10
C LEU A 163 -29.92 0.13 -16.65
N PHE A 164 -29.05 -0.71 -16.11
CA PHE A 164 -29.06 -1.17 -14.72
C PHE A 164 -27.75 -0.76 -14.03
N HIS A 165 -27.84 -0.02 -12.95
CA HIS A 165 -26.69 0.24 -12.09
C HIS A 165 -26.54 -0.83 -11.00
N ASP A 166 -25.40 -0.82 -10.31
CA ASP A 166 -25.13 -1.64 -9.15
C ASP A 166 -25.15 -3.15 -9.49
N VAL A 167 -24.68 -3.47 -10.70
CA VAL A 167 -24.68 -4.83 -11.26
C VAL A 167 -23.30 -5.50 -11.26
N ALA A 168 -22.27 -4.88 -10.67
CA ALA A 168 -20.97 -5.53 -10.50
C ALA A 168 -21.11 -6.75 -9.56
N PRO A 169 -20.57 -7.94 -9.92
CA PRO A 169 -20.66 -9.14 -9.09
C PRO A 169 -20.12 -8.96 -7.67
N GLU A 170 -19.14 -8.08 -7.49
CA GLU A 170 -18.47 -7.78 -6.24
C GLU A 170 -19.32 -6.93 -5.28
N SER A 171 -20.39 -6.29 -5.78
CA SER A 171 -21.30 -5.46 -4.97
C SER A 171 -22.09 -6.28 -3.94
N GLY A 172 -22.37 -7.55 -4.24
CA GLY A 172 -23.24 -8.41 -3.44
C GLY A 172 -24.71 -7.97 -3.42
N TYR A 173 -25.10 -7.07 -4.33
CA TYR A 173 -26.48 -6.59 -4.46
C TYR A 173 -27.34 -7.52 -5.31
N GLY A 174 -28.64 -7.53 -5.02
CA GLY A 174 -29.58 -8.37 -5.77
C GLY A 174 -29.85 -7.86 -7.19
N SER A 175 -29.53 -6.59 -7.48
CA SER A 175 -29.43 -6.03 -8.84
C SER A 175 -28.44 -6.82 -9.71
N ALA A 176 -27.26 -7.16 -9.17
CA ALA A 176 -26.23 -7.93 -9.88
C ALA A 176 -26.71 -9.35 -10.21
N ASP A 177 -27.35 -10.00 -9.24
CA ASP A 177 -27.94 -11.33 -9.41
C ASP A 177 -29.02 -11.33 -10.51
N TYR A 178 -29.95 -10.37 -10.47
CA TYR A 178 -31.04 -10.31 -11.44
C TYR A 178 -30.57 -9.92 -12.85
N PHE A 179 -29.64 -8.96 -12.97
CA PHE A 179 -29.06 -8.60 -14.26
C PHE A 179 -28.31 -9.78 -14.89
N ALA A 180 -27.57 -10.58 -14.10
CA ALA A 180 -26.91 -11.79 -14.60
C ALA A 180 -27.91 -12.80 -15.21
N GLU A 181 -29.11 -12.92 -14.65
CA GLU A 181 -30.18 -13.74 -15.24
C GLU A 181 -30.72 -13.14 -16.55
N LEU A 182 -30.94 -11.82 -16.59
CA LEU A 182 -31.43 -11.13 -17.78
C LEU A 182 -30.41 -11.14 -18.92
N ALA A 183 -29.11 -11.02 -18.62
CA ALA A 183 -28.01 -11.02 -19.58
C ALA A 183 -27.89 -12.36 -20.32
N GLN A 184 -28.33 -13.47 -19.72
CA GLN A 184 -28.41 -14.77 -20.41
C GLN A 184 -29.57 -14.85 -21.41
N ARG A 185 -30.58 -13.99 -21.25
CA ARG A 185 -31.85 -14.05 -21.99
C ARG A 185 -31.94 -13.00 -23.09
N PHE A 186 -31.27 -11.86 -22.93
CA PHE A 186 -31.38 -10.73 -23.83
C PHE A 186 -29.99 -10.20 -24.25
N PRO A 187 -29.88 -9.57 -25.45
CA PRO A 187 -28.67 -8.89 -25.88
C PRO A 187 -28.24 -7.84 -24.85
N ASN A 188 -26.96 -7.87 -24.48
CA ASN A 188 -26.43 -7.04 -23.40
C ASN A 188 -24.99 -6.55 -23.67
N LEU A 189 -24.62 -5.53 -22.92
CA LEU A 189 -23.26 -5.03 -22.73
C LEU A 189 -23.09 -4.73 -21.23
N PHE A 190 -21.92 -5.00 -20.66
CA PHE A 190 -21.66 -4.83 -19.23
C PHE A 190 -20.36 -4.06 -19.03
N PHE A 191 -20.36 -3.13 -18.07
CA PHE A 191 -19.20 -2.38 -17.61
C PHE A 191 -18.97 -2.73 -16.12
N PRO A 192 -17.76 -3.14 -15.70
CA PRO A 192 -17.49 -3.59 -14.34
C PRO A 192 -17.07 -2.47 -13.38
N HIS A 193 -16.67 -1.30 -13.90
CA HIS A 193 -16.25 -0.15 -13.08
C HIS A 193 -17.45 0.58 -12.48
N SER A 194 -17.21 1.47 -11.51
CA SER A 194 -18.24 2.34 -10.91
C SER A 194 -19.48 1.57 -10.41
N PHE A 195 -19.26 0.50 -9.65
CA PHE A 195 -20.29 -0.43 -9.12
C PHE A 195 -21.09 -1.20 -10.18
N GLY A 196 -20.74 -1.01 -11.45
CA GLY A 196 -21.17 -1.80 -12.58
C GLY A 196 -22.40 -1.23 -13.27
N LEU A 197 -22.35 -1.18 -14.61
CA LEU A 197 -23.46 -0.78 -15.46
C LEU A 197 -23.79 -1.87 -16.47
N GLY A 198 -25.02 -2.36 -16.41
CA GLY A 198 -25.61 -3.29 -17.35
C GLY A 198 -26.45 -2.56 -18.39
N VAL A 199 -26.24 -2.86 -19.66
CA VAL A 199 -27.00 -2.32 -20.80
C VAL A 199 -27.73 -3.49 -21.46
N LEU A 200 -29.04 -3.38 -21.60
CA LEU A 200 -29.91 -4.48 -22.03
C LEU A 200 -30.87 -4.02 -23.15
N ALA A 201 -31.11 -4.87 -24.15
CA ALA A 201 -32.15 -4.67 -25.17
C ALA A 201 -33.25 -5.75 -25.08
N PRO A 202 -34.23 -5.60 -24.17
CA PRO A 202 -35.18 -6.67 -23.84
C PRO A 202 -36.22 -6.94 -24.93
N LYS A 203 -36.47 -5.98 -25.84
CA LYS A 203 -37.42 -6.08 -26.96
C LYS A 203 -36.74 -6.22 -28.33
N GLY A 204 -35.47 -6.68 -28.35
CA GLY A 204 -34.67 -6.83 -29.57
C GLY A 204 -33.80 -5.61 -29.89
N THR A 205 -32.87 -5.77 -30.81
CA THR A 205 -31.84 -4.75 -31.13
C THR A 205 -32.18 -3.89 -32.35
N GLU A 206 -33.37 -4.01 -32.92
CA GLU A 206 -33.76 -3.27 -34.14
C GLU A 206 -33.72 -1.76 -33.88
N GLY A 207 -32.84 -1.05 -34.59
CA GLY A 207 -32.62 0.40 -34.43
C GLY A 207 -31.56 0.79 -33.38
N VAL A 208 -31.02 -0.17 -32.63
CA VAL A 208 -29.94 0.03 -31.63
C VAL A 208 -28.77 -0.94 -31.79
N GLU A 209 -28.60 -1.51 -32.98
CA GLU A 209 -27.52 -2.46 -33.28
C GLU A 209 -26.13 -1.87 -33.07
N PHE A 210 -26.01 -0.55 -33.19
CA PHE A 210 -24.78 0.19 -32.93
C PHE A 210 -24.28 0.04 -31.48
N VAL A 211 -25.16 -0.27 -30.52
CA VAL A 211 -24.79 -0.48 -29.11
C VAL A 211 -24.20 -1.87 -28.87
N PHE A 212 -24.71 -2.88 -29.58
CA PHE A 212 -24.34 -4.28 -29.35
C PHE A 212 -23.36 -4.84 -30.41
N GLY A 213 -22.92 -4.00 -31.35
CA GLY A 213 -21.95 -4.32 -32.40
C GLY A 213 -20.51 -4.44 -31.92
N GLU A 214 -19.62 -4.94 -32.78
CA GLU A 214 -18.20 -5.14 -32.46
C GLU A 214 -17.45 -3.85 -32.14
N GLU A 215 -17.82 -2.73 -32.77
CA GLU A 215 -17.13 -1.45 -32.60
C GLU A 215 -17.23 -0.95 -31.15
N LEU A 216 -18.42 -0.99 -30.54
CA LEU A 216 -18.62 -0.51 -29.16
C LEU A 216 -18.04 -1.48 -28.12
N ARG A 217 -17.99 -2.79 -28.41
CA ARG A 217 -17.26 -3.75 -27.57
C ARG A 217 -15.77 -3.44 -27.49
N ARG A 218 -15.17 -2.87 -28.54
CA ARG A 218 -13.76 -2.40 -28.52
C ARG A 218 -13.60 -1.14 -27.66
N TRP A 219 -14.56 -0.23 -27.69
CA TRP A 219 -14.53 1.01 -26.90
C TRP A 219 -14.87 0.82 -25.42
N ARG A 220 -15.37 -0.35 -25.02
CA ARG A 220 -15.60 -0.69 -23.61
C ARG A 220 -14.38 -0.40 -22.73
N GLY A 221 -13.21 -0.89 -23.13
CA GLY A 221 -11.95 -0.67 -22.39
C GLY A 221 -11.54 0.81 -22.33
N TYR A 222 -11.94 1.62 -23.30
CA TYR A 222 -11.70 3.07 -23.27
C TYR A 222 -12.51 3.77 -22.18
N TYR A 223 -13.80 3.45 -22.04
CA TYR A 223 -14.63 4.03 -20.97
C TYR A 223 -14.19 3.56 -19.58
N GLU A 224 -13.77 2.30 -19.45
CA GLU A 224 -13.17 1.75 -18.22
C GLU A 224 -11.87 2.51 -17.84
N ALA A 225 -10.93 2.65 -18.78
CA ALA A 225 -9.68 3.37 -18.56
C ALA A 225 -9.91 4.85 -18.23
N ARG A 226 -10.88 5.49 -18.90
CA ARG A 226 -11.23 6.89 -18.66
C ARG A 226 -11.85 7.12 -17.29
N ALA A 227 -12.72 6.21 -16.84
CA ALA A 227 -13.27 6.24 -15.49
C ALA A 227 -12.17 6.10 -14.44
N GLY A 228 -11.19 5.20 -14.65
CA GLY A 228 -10.04 5.04 -13.77
C GLY A 228 -9.17 6.30 -13.69
N ALA A 229 -8.85 6.92 -14.82
CA ALA A 229 -8.06 8.16 -14.88
C ALA A 229 -8.77 9.32 -14.17
N TYR A 230 -10.08 9.46 -14.36
CA TYR A 230 -10.87 10.49 -13.70
C TYR A 230 -11.02 10.23 -12.19
N LEU A 231 -11.16 8.98 -11.76
CA LEU A 231 -11.18 8.65 -10.33
C LEU A 231 -9.85 9.05 -9.67
N GLY A 232 -8.71 8.77 -10.32
CA GLY A 232 -7.40 9.19 -9.81
C GLY A 232 -7.28 10.71 -9.66
N ASP A 233 -7.77 11.46 -10.64
CA ASP A 233 -7.80 12.93 -10.61
C ASP A 233 -8.81 13.48 -9.58
N LEU A 234 -10.00 12.90 -9.47
CA LEU A 234 -11.00 13.25 -8.45
C LEU A 234 -10.48 12.98 -7.03
N VAL A 235 -9.83 11.84 -6.79
CA VAL A 235 -9.17 11.53 -5.50
C VAL A 235 -8.09 12.57 -5.20
N SER A 236 -7.33 13.00 -6.22
CA SER A 236 -6.30 14.02 -6.09
C SER A 236 -6.88 15.42 -5.79
N ARG A 237 -7.96 15.83 -6.46
CA ARG A 237 -8.63 17.13 -6.28
C ARG A 237 -9.42 17.19 -4.98
N THR A 238 -10.10 16.12 -4.60
CA THR A 238 -10.81 16.04 -3.32
C THR A 238 -9.84 15.99 -2.14
N GLN A 239 -8.66 15.38 -2.27
CA GLN A 239 -7.58 15.51 -1.29
C GLN A 239 -7.08 16.96 -1.13
N ALA A 240 -7.13 17.77 -2.19
CA ALA A 240 -6.76 19.19 -2.14
C ALA A 240 -7.91 20.10 -1.61
N GLY A 241 -9.16 19.89 -2.04
CA GLY A 241 -10.32 20.69 -1.63
C GLY A 241 -10.88 20.36 -0.23
N MET A 242 -10.68 19.12 0.27
CA MET A 242 -11.08 18.73 1.63
C MET A 242 -10.22 19.39 2.72
N ILE A 243 -9.08 20.02 2.37
CA ILE A 243 -8.27 20.78 3.32
C ILE A 243 -8.94 22.14 3.58
N ASP A 244 -9.45 22.81 2.54
CA ASP A 244 -10.05 24.15 2.66
C ASP A 244 -11.50 24.12 3.18
N ALA A 245 -12.32 23.14 2.73
CA ALA A 245 -13.71 23.00 3.20
C ALA A 245 -13.81 22.49 4.65
N ARG A 246 -12.78 21.77 5.12
CA ARG A 246 -12.68 21.29 6.51
C ARG A 246 -12.52 22.43 7.50
N ASP A 247 -11.81 23.49 7.14
CA ASP A 247 -11.61 24.64 8.03
C ASP A 247 -12.89 25.49 8.20
N GLU A 248 -13.71 25.61 7.16
CA GLU A 248 -15.01 26.30 7.25
C GLU A 248 -16.11 25.44 7.91
N ALA A 249 -16.16 24.13 7.63
CA ALA A 249 -17.13 23.21 8.23
C ALA A 249 -16.87 22.98 9.73
N LEU A 250 -15.60 22.92 10.15
CA LEU A 250 -15.22 22.85 11.57
C LEU A 250 -15.63 24.11 12.34
N ALA A 251 -15.56 25.29 11.71
CA ALA A 251 -16.02 26.54 12.29
C ALA A 251 -17.56 26.62 12.42
N ALA A 252 -18.31 25.98 11.51
CA ALA A 252 -19.76 25.91 11.57
C ALA A 252 -20.27 24.86 12.57
N GLN A 253 -19.66 23.67 12.61
CA GLN A 253 -20.01 22.60 13.57
C GLN A 253 -19.67 22.95 15.01
N ALA A 254 -18.62 23.75 15.26
CA ALA A 254 -18.31 24.27 16.60
C ALA A 254 -19.47 25.10 17.18
N ARG A 255 -20.19 25.85 16.34
CA ARG A 255 -21.36 26.66 16.76
C ARG A 255 -22.62 25.81 16.99
N THR A 256 -22.75 24.68 16.31
CA THR A 256 -23.89 23.76 16.44
C THR A 256 -23.72 22.81 17.64
N ILE A 257 -22.50 22.39 17.96
CA ILE A 257 -22.19 21.55 19.11
C ILE A 257 -22.51 22.27 20.42
N ASP A 258 -22.18 23.56 20.55
CA ASP A 258 -22.55 24.38 21.72
C ASP A 258 -24.08 24.46 21.92
N GLY A 259 -24.88 24.44 20.84
CA GLY A 259 -26.34 24.39 20.92
C GLY A 259 -26.92 22.99 21.21
N LEU A 260 -26.21 21.92 20.86
CA LEU A 260 -26.63 20.54 21.11
C LEU A 260 -26.36 20.08 22.56
N TRP A 261 -25.39 20.69 23.25
CA TRP A 261 -25.14 20.45 24.67
C TRP A 261 -26.29 20.90 25.58
N GLU A 262 -26.98 22.00 25.24
CA GLU A 262 -28.19 22.44 25.98
C GLU A 262 -29.38 21.50 25.77
N VAL A 263 -29.49 20.86 24.59
CA VAL A 263 -30.57 19.91 24.26
C VAL A 263 -30.31 18.52 24.87
N ALA A 264 -29.05 18.09 24.95
CA ALA A 264 -28.65 16.84 25.59
C ALA A 264 -28.93 16.86 27.10
N ALA A 265 -28.68 17.98 27.79
CA ALA A 265 -29.00 18.15 29.20
C ALA A 265 -30.50 18.02 29.52
N ALA A 266 -31.38 18.41 28.58
CA ALA A 266 -32.84 18.27 28.71
C ALA A 266 -33.37 16.86 28.36
N ARG A 267 -32.56 16.02 27.69
CA ARG A 267 -32.90 14.64 27.30
C ARG A 267 -32.56 13.64 28.42
N ASP A 268 -31.52 13.88 29.20
CA ASP A 268 -31.13 13.04 30.34
C ASP A 268 -32.19 13.02 31.46
N GLU A 269 -32.87 14.14 31.72
CA GLU A 269 -33.99 14.16 32.69
C GLU A 269 -35.19 13.31 32.23
N ARG A 270 -35.41 13.18 30.92
CA ARG A 270 -36.49 12.34 30.35
C ARG A 270 -36.11 10.86 30.32
N LEU A 271 -34.82 10.56 30.13
CA LEU A 271 -34.30 9.19 30.13
C LEU A 271 -34.41 8.55 31.52
N HIS A 272 -34.12 9.32 32.58
CA HIS A 272 -34.23 8.85 33.97
C HIS A 272 -35.68 8.55 34.41
N ALA A 273 -36.66 9.29 33.86
CA ALA A 273 -38.08 9.03 34.07
C ALA A 273 -38.57 7.76 33.35
N ALA A 274 -38.01 7.44 32.18
CA ALA A 274 -38.34 6.24 31.41
C ALA A 274 -37.73 4.96 32.00
N GLU A 275 -36.52 5.04 32.56
CA GLU A 275 -35.85 3.92 33.22
C GLU A 275 -36.57 3.45 34.49
N THR A 276 -37.19 4.39 35.22
CA THR A 276 -37.98 4.08 36.41
C THR A 276 -39.27 3.30 36.05
N ALA A 277 -39.92 3.64 34.93
CA ALA A 277 -41.12 2.94 34.44
C ALA A 277 -40.82 1.51 33.95
N ILE A 278 -39.63 1.29 33.37
CA ILE A 278 -39.18 -0.01 32.86
C ILE A 278 -38.80 -0.97 34.01
N GLN A 279 -38.35 -0.45 35.15
CA GLN A 279 -38.07 -1.27 36.34
C GLN A 279 -39.35 -1.83 36.99
N ASP A 280 -40.43 -1.04 37.03
CA ASP A 280 -41.72 -1.46 37.60
C ASP A 280 -42.41 -2.55 36.74
N GLU A 281 -42.26 -2.48 35.42
CA GLU A 281 -42.82 -3.46 34.47
C GLU A 281 -42.05 -4.80 34.49
N ARG A 282 -40.73 -4.74 34.76
CA ARG A 282 -39.87 -5.91 34.96
C ARG A 282 -40.20 -6.67 36.25
N ALA A 283 -40.56 -5.98 37.32
CA ALA A 283 -40.99 -6.61 38.57
C ALA A 283 -42.32 -7.36 38.43
N ALA A 284 -43.25 -6.85 37.61
CA ALA A 284 -44.52 -7.50 37.31
C ALA A 284 -44.36 -8.78 36.44
N THR A 285 -43.40 -8.77 35.52
CA THR A 285 -43.11 -9.89 34.61
C THR A 285 -42.36 -11.04 35.31
N ALA A 286 -41.49 -10.73 36.28
CA ALA A 286 -40.77 -11.72 37.09
C ALA A 286 -41.69 -12.55 38.01
N ALA A 287 -42.85 -12.00 38.40
CA ALA A 287 -43.87 -12.71 39.21
C ALA A 287 -44.62 -13.79 38.41
N VAL A 288 -44.67 -13.68 37.08
CA VAL A 288 -45.34 -14.66 36.19
C VAL A 288 -44.42 -15.84 35.86
N LEU A 289 -43.10 -15.61 35.85
CA LEU A 289 -42.09 -16.62 35.51
C LEU A 289 -41.75 -17.58 36.66
N THR A 290 -42.20 -17.30 37.89
CA THR A 290 -41.90 -18.12 39.07
C THR A 290 -42.87 -19.29 39.31
N SER A 291 -43.94 -19.46 38.52
CA SER A 291 -44.82 -20.63 38.60
C SER A 291 -44.64 -21.62 37.44
N GLY A 292 -43.66 -22.53 37.59
CA GLY A 292 -43.83 -23.91 37.15
C GLY A 292 -43.08 -24.39 35.89
N ARG A 293 -41.85 -24.89 36.12
CA ARG A 293 -41.18 -26.08 35.51
C ARG A 293 -41.09 -26.18 33.97
N ILE A 294 -39.84 -26.26 33.46
CA ILE A 294 -39.22 -27.48 32.91
C ILE A 294 -37.72 -27.23 32.61
N ARG A 295 -36.87 -28.21 32.97
CA ARG A 295 -35.45 -28.34 32.58
C ARG A 295 -35.35 -29.27 31.37
N GLY A 296 -34.45 -28.92 30.44
CA GLY A 296 -33.61 -29.87 29.69
C GLY A 296 -34.04 -30.26 28.27
N GLY A 297 -33.18 -29.95 27.28
CA GLY A 297 -33.06 -30.66 26.01
C GLY A 297 -33.85 -30.11 24.81
N GLY A 298 -33.13 -29.48 23.88
CA GLY A 298 -33.59 -29.22 22.50
C GLY A 298 -34.23 -27.84 22.28
N LEU A 299 -33.50 -26.94 21.62
CA LEU A 299 -33.98 -25.63 21.15
C LEU A 299 -35.18 -25.70 20.17
N TRP A 300 -35.66 -26.91 19.84
CA TRP A 300 -36.81 -27.17 18.97
C TRP A 300 -38.17 -27.23 19.70
N THR A 301 -38.22 -27.29 21.04
CA THR A 301 -39.50 -27.39 21.78
C THR A 301 -40.19 -26.05 22.04
N VAL A 302 -39.51 -24.91 21.87
CA VAL A 302 -40.13 -23.56 21.97
C VAL A 302 -40.64 -23.07 20.60
N ALA A 303 -39.98 -23.48 19.51
CA ALA A 303 -40.36 -23.07 18.15
C ALA A 303 -41.59 -23.82 17.61
N ALA A 304 -41.80 -25.08 18.02
CA ALA A 304 -42.90 -25.90 17.50
C ALA A 304 -44.32 -25.41 17.90
N PRO A 305 -44.59 -25.02 19.17
CA PRO A 305 -45.92 -24.51 19.54
C PRO A 305 -46.25 -23.15 18.92
N LEU A 306 -45.22 -22.33 18.65
CA LEU A 306 -45.37 -21.03 17.98
C LEU A 306 -45.64 -21.21 16.48
N ALA A 307 -44.91 -22.11 15.82
CA ALA A 307 -45.14 -22.46 14.43
C ALA A 307 -46.49 -23.17 14.19
N GLU A 308 -47.00 -23.90 15.19
CA GLU A 308 -48.32 -24.55 15.15
C GLU A 308 -49.45 -23.55 15.46
N ARG A 309 -49.24 -22.55 16.33
CA ARG A 309 -50.16 -21.41 16.51
C ARG A 309 -50.25 -20.53 15.26
N VAL A 310 -49.10 -20.26 14.62
CA VAL A 310 -49.04 -19.49 13.36
C VAL A 310 -49.73 -20.25 12.23
N ARG A 311 -49.55 -21.59 12.14
CA ARG A 311 -50.28 -22.43 11.17
C ARG A 311 -51.78 -22.56 11.46
N GLY A 312 -52.18 -22.67 12.73
CA GLY A 312 -53.58 -22.71 13.14
C GLY A 312 -54.32 -21.39 12.88
N GLN A 313 -53.63 -20.25 13.05
CA GLN A 313 -54.18 -18.93 12.73
C GLN A 313 -54.20 -18.66 11.22
N ALA A 314 -53.22 -19.16 10.46
CA ALA A 314 -53.23 -19.08 8.99
C ALA A 314 -54.36 -19.92 8.37
N ALA A 315 -54.73 -21.06 8.96
CA ALA A 315 -55.84 -21.89 8.50
C ALA A 315 -57.23 -21.26 8.77
N ALA A 316 -57.38 -20.50 9.86
CA ALA A 316 -58.62 -19.78 10.18
C ALA A 316 -58.87 -18.55 9.28
N VAL A 317 -57.82 -18.02 8.65
CA VAL A 317 -57.88 -16.82 7.78
C VAL A 317 -58.32 -17.15 6.34
N ARG A 318 -58.23 -18.42 5.90
CA ARG A 318 -58.65 -18.81 4.54
C ARG A 318 -60.17 -18.77 4.29
N ASN A 319 -61.00 -18.70 5.32
CA ASN A 319 -62.47 -18.88 5.19
C ASN A 319 -63.34 -17.75 5.79
N GLY A 320 -62.82 -16.53 5.98
CA GLY A 320 -63.62 -15.41 6.52
C GLY A 320 -63.46 -14.11 5.72
N PRO A 321 -64.54 -13.40 5.34
CA PRO A 321 -64.44 -12.21 4.49
C PRO A 321 -64.08 -10.96 5.32
N GLY A 322 -63.06 -10.21 4.87
CA GLY A 322 -62.69 -8.91 5.46
C GLY A 322 -61.19 -8.60 5.38
N SER A 323 -60.66 -8.36 4.18
CA SER A 323 -59.26 -7.98 3.94
C SER A 323 -59.02 -6.49 4.21
N ASN A 324 -58.75 -6.13 5.46
CA ASN A 324 -58.00 -4.91 5.82
C ASN A 324 -57.31 -4.98 7.20
N GLY A 325 -57.50 -6.06 7.96
CA GLY A 325 -56.83 -6.27 9.26
C GLY A 325 -55.71 -7.32 9.24
N VAL A 326 -55.36 -7.86 8.07
CA VAL A 326 -54.39 -8.97 7.92
C VAL A 326 -52.98 -8.43 7.62
N ALA A 327 -52.84 -7.42 6.76
CA ALA A 327 -51.55 -6.79 6.46
C ALA A 327 -50.91 -6.15 7.70
N GLY A 328 -51.68 -5.42 8.52
CA GLY A 328 -51.17 -4.81 9.75
C GLY A 328 -50.77 -5.84 10.82
N ARG A 329 -51.37 -7.03 10.84
CA ARG A 329 -50.97 -8.12 11.75
C ARG A 329 -49.74 -8.87 11.23
N ILE A 330 -49.60 -9.05 9.92
CA ILE A 330 -48.40 -9.62 9.29
C ILE A 330 -47.20 -8.68 9.44
N ALA A 331 -47.39 -7.36 9.23
CA ALA A 331 -46.36 -6.35 9.42
C ALA A 331 -45.87 -6.30 10.87
N ARG A 332 -46.78 -6.42 11.84
CA ARG A 332 -46.42 -6.49 13.26
C ARG A 332 -45.63 -7.75 13.61
N VAL A 333 -46.03 -8.92 13.10
CA VAL A 333 -45.28 -10.17 13.29
C VAL A 333 -43.91 -10.13 12.58
N ARG A 334 -43.80 -9.46 11.43
CA ARG A 334 -42.54 -9.26 10.68
C ARG A 334 -41.59 -8.30 11.40
N SER A 335 -42.12 -7.20 11.96
CA SER A 335 -41.38 -6.25 12.82
C SER A 335 -40.90 -6.92 14.10
N GLU A 336 -41.74 -7.72 14.76
CA GLU A 336 -41.37 -8.46 15.97
C GLU A 336 -40.31 -9.54 15.65
N ALA A 337 -40.37 -10.17 14.47
CA ALA A 337 -39.34 -11.11 14.00
C ALA A 337 -38.01 -10.43 13.64
N GLN A 338 -38.03 -9.26 13.00
CA GLN A 338 -36.83 -8.47 12.70
C GLN A 338 -36.17 -7.92 13.96
N GLN A 339 -36.95 -7.42 14.92
CA GLN A 339 -36.43 -7.00 16.23
C GLN A 339 -35.84 -8.18 17.01
N THR A 340 -36.44 -9.37 16.90
CA THR A 340 -35.91 -10.59 17.52
C THR A 340 -34.62 -11.05 16.84
N LEU A 341 -34.53 -10.98 15.52
CA LEU A 341 -33.31 -11.29 14.75
C LEU A 341 -32.18 -10.30 15.04
N HIS A 342 -32.49 -9.01 15.15
CA HIS A 342 -31.55 -7.98 15.58
C HIS A 342 -31.07 -8.25 17.01
N ALA A 343 -31.97 -8.55 17.95
CA ALA A 343 -31.61 -8.91 19.31
C ALA A 343 -30.79 -10.21 19.40
N ILE A 344 -30.99 -11.18 18.50
CA ILE A 344 -30.16 -12.40 18.40
C ILE A 344 -28.79 -12.09 17.81
N ARG A 345 -28.68 -11.19 16.82
CA ARG A 345 -27.40 -10.72 16.25
C ARG A 345 -26.59 -9.94 17.28
N GLU A 346 -27.21 -9.02 18.00
CA GLU A 346 -26.56 -8.26 19.09
C GLU A 346 -26.10 -9.20 20.22
N ARG A 347 -26.93 -10.17 20.64
CA ARG A 347 -26.50 -11.19 21.63
C ARG A 347 -25.38 -12.10 21.13
N THR A 348 -25.25 -12.31 19.82
CA THR A 348 -24.16 -13.08 19.22
C THR A 348 -22.86 -12.27 19.23
N VAL A 349 -22.92 -10.96 18.95
CA VAL A 349 -21.78 -10.04 19.06
C VAL A 349 -21.34 -9.90 20.53
N GLU A 350 -22.26 -9.67 21.47
CA GLU A 350 -21.96 -9.63 22.92
C GLU A 350 -21.31 -10.92 23.43
N ARG A 351 -21.78 -12.10 22.97
CA ARG A 351 -21.18 -13.39 23.34
C ARG A 351 -19.80 -13.62 22.71
N ALA A 352 -19.54 -13.08 21.51
CA ALA A 352 -18.25 -13.21 20.83
C ALA A 352 -17.21 -12.22 21.39
N GLN A 353 -17.62 -11.01 21.77
CA GLN A 353 -16.79 -9.99 22.44
C GLN A 353 -16.10 -10.56 23.68
N GLY A 354 -16.80 -11.32 24.53
CA GLY A 354 -16.23 -11.86 25.76
C GLY A 354 -15.16 -12.94 25.57
N VAL A 355 -15.11 -13.62 24.41
CA VAL A 355 -14.12 -14.68 24.11
C VAL A 355 -12.98 -14.12 23.28
N VAL A 356 -13.30 -13.43 22.18
CA VAL A 356 -12.31 -12.84 21.28
C VAL A 356 -11.58 -11.69 21.97
N GLY A 357 -12.30 -10.83 22.70
CA GLY A 357 -11.73 -9.64 23.34
C GLY A 357 -10.67 -9.93 24.40
N ARG A 358 -10.59 -11.16 24.93
CA ARG A 358 -9.56 -11.55 25.93
C ARG A 358 -8.18 -11.78 25.32
N SER A 359 -8.14 -12.08 24.02
CA SER A 359 -6.92 -12.42 23.29
C SER A 359 -6.73 -11.54 22.05
N PHE A 360 -7.60 -10.55 21.87
CA PHE A 360 -7.54 -9.58 20.78
C PHE A 360 -6.54 -8.48 21.13
N ASP A 361 -5.67 -8.13 20.19
CA ASP A 361 -4.74 -7.00 20.35
C ASP A 361 -5.26 -5.78 19.56
N PRO A 362 -5.93 -4.83 20.24
CA PRO A 362 -6.49 -3.66 19.55
C PRO A 362 -5.41 -2.75 18.95
N LEU A 363 -4.19 -2.74 19.50
CA LEU A 363 -3.10 -1.92 18.95
C LEU A 363 -2.52 -2.56 17.70
N PHE A 364 -2.22 -3.85 17.76
CA PHE A 364 -1.82 -4.60 16.56
C PHE A 364 -2.87 -4.46 15.46
N TYR A 365 -4.14 -4.63 15.81
CA TYR A 365 -5.24 -4.53 14.85
C TYR A 365 -5.32 -3.14 14.21
N LEU A 366 -5.25 -2.05 14.99
CA LEU A 366 -5.30 -0.69 14.43
C LEU A 366 -4.02 -0.28 13.67
N VAL A 367 -2.87 -0.85 14.02
CA VAL A 367 -1.60 -0.65 13.30
C VAL A 367 -1.62 -1.37 11.96
N GLN A 368 -2.19 -2.57 11.91
CA GLN A 368 -2.37 -3.35 10.69
C GLN A 368 -3.49 -2.78 9.79
N ASN A 369 -4.45 -2.06 10.37
CA ASN A 369 -5.65 -1.59 9.69
C ASN A 369 -5.83 -0.06 9.84
N PRO A 370 -5.03 0.75 9.11
CA PRO A 370 -5.06 2.22 9.20
C PRO A 370 -6.41 2.83 8.78
N ASP A 371 -7.16 2.14 7.93
CA ASP A 371 -8.53 2.47 7.53
C ASP A 371 -9.50 2.42 8.72
N VAL A 372 -9.46 1.36 9.51
CA VAL A 372 -10.27 1.21 10.74
C VAL A 372 -9.91 2.29 11.76
N ARG A 373 -8.62 2.62 11.87
CA ARG A 373 -8.10 3.70 12.73
C ARG A 373 -8.58 5.08 12.27
N ARG A 374 -8.65 5.34 10.96
CA ARG A 374 -9.13 6.61 10.38
C ARG A 374 -10.61 6.84 10.62
N VAL A 375 -11.41 5.78 10.60
CA VAL A 375 -12.87 5.82 10.83
C VAL A 375 -13.20 5.92 12.33
N GLY A 376 -12.26 5.61 13.23
CA GLY A 376 -12.46 5.73 14.67
C GLY A 376 -13.43 4.70 15.27
N THR A 377 -13.70 3.61 14.55
CA THR A 377 -14.54 2.51 15.05
C THR A 377 -13.78 1.68 16.09
N ASP A 378 -14.49 1.18 17.11
CA ASP A 378 -13.90 0.25 18.09
C ASP A 378 -13.31 -0.98 17.36
N PRO A 379 -12.00 -1.25 17.50
CA PRO A 379 -11.31 -2.27 16.69
C PRO A 379 -11.82 -3.69 16.96
N LEU A 380 -12.25 -4.01 18.19
CA LEU A 380 -12.81 -5.32 18.52
C LEU A 380 -14.18 -5.49 17.86
N THR A 381 -15.04 -4.47 17.93
CA THR A 381 -16.34 -4.46 17.27
C THR A 381 -16.18 -4.53 15.74
N HIS A 382 -15.22 -3.80 15.18
CA HIS A 382 -14.87 -3.90 13.77
C HIS A 382 -14.44 -5.31 13.40
N TYR A 383 -13.51 -5.90 14.15
CA TYR A 383 -13.03 -7.26 13.90
C TYR A 383 -14.16 -8.28 13.88
N LEU A 384 -15.03 -8.25 14.89
CA LEU A 384 -16.15 -9.19 15.04
C LEU A 384 -17.22 -9.04 13.94
N ARG A 385 -17.40 -7.82 13.42
CA ARG A 385 -18.40 -7.52 12.38
C ARG A 385 -17.84 -7.74 10.98
N PHE A 386 -16.61 -7.36 10.74
CA PHE A 386 -16.01 -7.27 9.40
C PHE A 386 -14.65 -7.97 9.33
N GLY A 387 -13.76 -7.67 10.27
CA GLY A 387 -12.34 -8.01 10.17
C GLY A 387 -12.00 -9.47 9.89
N TRP A 388 -12.63 -10.42 10.58
CA TRP A 388 -12.32 -11.83 10.35
C TRP A 388 -12.79 -12.34 8.98
N ARG A 389 -13.80 -11.70 8.37
CA ARG A 389 -14.28 -12.00 7.01
C ARG A 389 -13.38 -11.39 5.95
N GLU A 390 -12.71 -10.31 6.30
CA GLU A 390 -11.72 -9.60 5.49
C GLU A 390 -10.30 -10.15 5.69
N TRP A 391 -10.15 -11.29 6.36
CA TRP A 391 -8.87 -11.94 6.63
C TRP A 391 -7.89 -11.09 7.45
N ARG A 392 -8.38 -10.13 8.23
CA ARG A 392 -7.55 -9.27 9.08
C ARG A 392 -7.17 -10.00 10.36
N ASP A 393 -5.89 -10.01 10.70
CA ASP A 393 -5.40 -10.75 11.85
C ASP A 393 -5.69 -10.00 13.18
N PRO A 394 -6.24 -10.68 14.19
CA PRO A 394 -6.62 -10.08 15.48
C PRO A 394 -5.45 -9.91 16.46
N GLN A 395 -4.35 -10.63 16.27
CA GLN A 395 -3.13 -10.54 17.09
C GLN A 395 -1.90 -11.16 16.37
N PRO A 396 -0.65 -10.90 16.80
CA PRO A 396 0.57 -11.32 16.08
C PRO A 396 0.78 -12.83 15.87
N LEU A 397 0.22 -13.67 16.76
CA LEU A 397 0.45 -15.12 16.75
C LEU A 397 -0.76 -15.93 16.27
N PHE A 398 -1.81 -15.26 15.80
CA PHE A 398 -2.96 -15.87 15.14
C PHE A 398 -3.07 -15.35 13.72
N TRP A 399 -2.89 -16.23 12.73
CA TRP A 399 -2.91 -15.85 11.31
C TRP A 399 -4.16 -16.42 10.65
N GLY A 400 -5.18 -15.59 10.48
CA GLY A 400 -6.53 -16.02 10.08
C GLY A 400 -6.56 -16.69 8.70
N ARG A 401 -5.81 -16.13 7.74
CA ARG A 401 -5.69 -16.70 6.40
C ARG A 401 -4.99 -18.06 6.42
N TRP A 402 -3.81 -18.14 7.03
CA TRP A 402 -3.06 -19.39 7.17
C TRP A 402 -3.87 -20.45 7.93
N TYR A 403 -4.59 -20.04 8.98
CA TYR A 403 -5.40 -20.95 9.78
C TYR A 403 -6.53 -21.57 8.96
N CYS A 404 -7.19 -20.80 8.10
CA CYS A 404 -8.24 -21.30 7.21
C CYS A 404 -7.70 -22.11 6.02
N GLU A 405 -6.53 -21.75 5.48
CA GLU A 405 -5.85 -22.51 4.43
C GLU A 405 -5.37 -23.88 4.95
N THR A 406 -4.86 -23.92 6.18
CA THR A 406 -4.43 -25.15 6.86
C THR A 406 -5.63 -26.01 7.30
N HIS A 407 -6.79 -25.38 7.52
CA HIS A 407 -8.01 -26.03 8.00
C HIS A 407 -9.22 -25.73 7.11
N PRO A 408 -9.33 -26.38 5.93
CA PRO A 408 -10.38 -26.08 4.94
C PRO A 408 -11.82 -26.27 5.47
N ASP A 409 -12.01 -27.09 6.50
CA ASP A 409 -13.30 -27.30 7.16
C ASP A 409 -13.81 -26.03 7.87
N ILE A 410 -12.91 -25.19 8.37
CA ILE A 410 -13.25 -23.90 9.00
C ILE A 410 -13.61 -22.86 7.94
N ALA A 411 -12.87 -22.83 6.82
CA ALA A 411 -13.18 -21.97 5.68
C ALA A 411 -14.56 -22.30 5.09
N ALA A 412 -14.87 -23.59 4.92
CA ALA A 412 -16.17 -24.05 4.43
C ALA A 412 -17.32 -23.73 5.41
N ALA A 413 -17.07 -23.79 6.72
CA ALA A 413 -18.06 -23.48 7.76
C ALA A 413 -18.38 -21.98 7.89
N ARG A 414 -17.57 -21.08 7.31
CA ARG A 414 -17.71 -19.62 7.39
C ARG A 414 -17.88 -19.12 8.83
N VAL A 415 -17.07 -19.63 9.75
CA VAL A 415 -17.04 -19.22 11.16
C VAL A 415 -15.78 -18.40 11.45
N ASP A 416 -15.84 -17.52 12.45
CA ASP A 416 -14.67 -16.73 12.90
C ASP A 416 -13.51 -17.67 13.29
N PRO A 417 -12.40 -17.68 12.53
CA PRO A 417 -11.30 -18.62 12.73
C PRO A 417 -10.58 -18.40 14.06
N PHE A 418 -10.48 -17.15 14.51
CA PHE A 418 -9.84 -16.84 15.78
C PHE A 418 -10.67 -17.31 16.95
N ARG A 419 -11.97 -17.02 16.92
CA ARG A 419 -12.89 -17.56 17.92
C ARG A 419 -12.92 -19.09 17.89
N HIS A 420 -12.88 -19.70 16.71
CA HIS A 420 -12.81 -21.14 16.57
C HIS A 420 -11.57 -21.69 17.28
N TYR A 421 -10.39 -21.13 17.01
CA TYR A 421 -9.16 -21.56 17.66
C TYR A 421 -9.26 -21.46 19.17
N LEU A 422 -9.67 -20.30 19.72
CA LEU A 422 -9.74 -20.05 21.17
C LEU A 422 -10.67 -21.03 21.92
N VAL A 423 -11.73 -21.51 21.27
CA VAL A 423 -12.77 -22.34 21.91
C VAL A 423 -12.61 -23.83 21.61
N HIS A 424 -12.22 -24.17 20.37
CA HIS A 424 -12.24 -25.53 19.83
C HIS A 424 -10.90 -25.94 19.26
N GLY A 425 -10.29 -25.12 18.39
CA GLY A 425 -9.14 -25.51 17.58
C GLY A 425 -7.95 -26.02 18.38
N TRP A 426 -7.61 -25.38 19.50
CA TRP A 426 -6.49 -25.86 20.34
C TRP A 426 -6.76 -27.22 21.00
N ARG A 427 -8.02 -27.57 21.28
CA ARG A 427 -8.40 -28.89 21.84
C ARG A 427 -8.39 -29.99 20.79
N GLU A 428 -8.54 -29.58 19.54
CA GLU A 428 -8.41 -30.45 18.37
C GLU A 428 -6.94 -30.62 17.94
N GLY A 429 -5.99 -30.01 18.69
CA GLY A 429 -4.57 -30.06 18.38
C GLY A 429 -4.16 -29.19 17.20
N ARG A 430 -5.00 -28.24 16.79
CA ARG A 430 -4.70 -27.28 15.72
C ARG A 430 -3.81 -26.16 16.26
N ASP A 431 -2.93 -25.65 15.40
CA ASP A 431 -2.08 -24.50 15.71
C ASP A 431 -2.66 -23.20 15.16
N PRO A 432 -2.47 -22.04 15.82
CA PRO A 432 -3.02 -20.76 15.40
C PRO A 432 -2.16 -20.05 14.33
N SER A 433 -0.89 -20.45 14.21
CA SER A 433 0.08 -19.98 13.22
C SER A 433 1.25 -20.97 13.14
N PRO A 434 2.11 -20.90 12.11
CA PRO A 434 3.37 -21.66 12.07
C PRO A 434 4.33 -21.33 13.21
N LEU A 435 4.09 -20.22 13.93
CA LEU A 435 4.96 -19.70 14.97
C LEU A 435 4.57 -20.18 16.37
N PHE A 436 3.46 -20.92 16.52
CA PHE A 436 2.93 -21.28 17.83
C PHE A 436 2.40 -22.73 17.83
N GLU A 437 3.17 -23.65 18.40
CA GLU A 437 2.73 -25.04 18.61
C GLU A 437 1.93 -25.18 19.91
N SER A 438 0.62 -25.42 19.78
CA SER A 438 -0.33 -25.54 20.88
C SER A 438 0.00 -26.74 21.78
N ALA A 439 0.34 -27.87 21.18
CA ALA A 439 0.70 -29.09 21.90
C ALA A 439 1.98 -28.91 22.71
N TRP A 440 3.01 -28.32 22.10
CA TRP A 440 4.30 -28.08 22.75
C TRP A 440 4.19 -27.12 23.94
N TYR A 441 3.42 -26.04 23.77
CA TYR A 441 3.21 -25.05 24.83
C TYR A 441 2.51 -25.68 26.04
N LEU A 442 1.50 -26.51 25.79
CA LEU A 442 0.79 -27.26 26.83
C LEU A 442 1.72 -28.24 27.55
N GLU A 443 2.56 -29.00 26.84
CA GLU A 443 3.48 -29.94 27.50
C GLU A 443 4.36 -29.26 28.56
N ARG A 444 4.83 -28.05 28.28
CA ARG A 444 5.81 -27.32 29.10
C ARG A 444 5.20 -26.42 30.17
N SER A 445 4.00 -25.90 29.95
CA SER A 445 3.31 -25.09 30.94
C SER A 445 2.20 -25.90 31.61
N ALA A 446 2.48 -26.43 32.80
CA ALA A 446 1.47 -27.06 33.64
C ALA A 446 0.34 -26.07 34.00
N ALA A 447 0.69 -24.80 34.20
CA ALA A 447 -0.28 -23.72 34.40
C ALA A 447 -1.21 -23.54 33.18
N ALA A 448 -0.66 -23.55 31.95
CA ALA A 448 -1.48 -23.48 30.74
C ALA A 448 -2.42 -24.68 30.61
N ARG A 449 -1.93 -25.89 30.90
CA ARG A 449 -2.75 -27.11 30.90
C ARG A 449 -3.91 -27.05 31.88
N ASP A 450 -3.67 -26.52 33.07
CA ASP A 450 -4.65 -26.49 34.15
C ASP A 450 -5.57 -25.25 34.10
N SER A 451 -5.22 -24.23 33.30
CA SER A 451 -5.95 -22.96 33.18
C SER A 451 -7.34 -23.08 32.54
N GLY A 452 -7.56 -24.11 31.73
CA GLY A 452 -8.82 -24.33 31.00
C GLY A 452 -9.10 -23.36 29.84
N VAL A 453 -8.19 -22.42 29.55
CA VAL A 453 -8.23 -21.51 28.39
C VAL A 453 -7.29 -21.98 27.28
N SER A 454 -7.36 -21.38 26.09
CA SER A 454 -6.48 -21.79 24.99
C SER A 454 -5.00 -21.53 25.29
N PRO A 455 -4.06 -22.34 24.75
CA PRO A 455 -2.63 -22.11 24.81
C PRO A 455 -2.22 -20.68 24.44
N LEU A 456 -2.79 -20.16 23.35
CA LEU A 456 -2.53 -18.80 22.89
C LEU A 456 -3.10 -17.75 23.85
N GLU A 457 -4.29 -17.95 24.41
CA GLU A 457 -4.88 -17.03 25.41
C GLU A 457 -4.05 -17.02 26.70
N HIS A 458 -3.63 -18.19 27.19
CA HIS A 458 -2.77 -18.30 28.36
C HIS A 458 -1.41 -17.64 28.10
N TRP A 459 -0.79 -17.90 26.95
CA TRP A 459 0.46 -17.24 26.56
C TRP A 459 0.28 -15.73 26.47
N TRP A 460 -0.77 -15.24 25.81
CA TRP A 460 -1.04 -13.82 25.64
C TRP A 460 -1.25 -13.08 26.98
N ARG A 461 -1.94 -13.73 27.93
CA ARG A 461 -2.28 -13.12 29.23
C ARG A 461 -1.18 -13.24 30.28
N GLU A 462 -0.46 -14.36 30.29
CA GLU A 462 0.44 -14.73 31.39
C GLU A 462 1.85 -15.06 30.89
N GLY A 463 1.98 -15.79 29.79
CA GLY A 463 3.28 -16.16 29.21
C GLY A 463 4.09 -14.99 28.63
N TYR A 464 3.42 -14.01 28.00
CA TYR A 464 4.02 -12.81 27.42
C TYR A 464 4.67 -11.93 28.49
N ALA A 465 4.00 -11.77 29.64
CA ALA A 465 4.52 -11.02 30.78
C ALA A 465 5.62 -11.79 31.54
N ALA A 466 5.60 -13.12 31.49
CA ALA A 466 6.58 -14.00 32.13
C ALA A 466 7.82 -14.32 31.27
N GLY A 467 7.84 -13.90 30.00
CA GLY A 467 8.95 -14.17 29.08
C GLY A 467 8.98 -15.61 28.53
N ASP A 468 7.85 -16.34 28.53
CA ASP A 468 7.78 -17.71 28.05
C ASP A 468 7.90 -17.78 26.51
N PHE A 469 8.79 -18.62 26.02
CA PHE A 469 9.13 -18.77 24.59
C PHE A 469 8.06 -19.50 23.75
N VAL A 470 8.09 -19.26 22.44
CA VAL A 470 7.58 -20.16 21.39
C VAL A 470 8.68 -21.16 20.95
N HIS A 471 8.31 -22.32 20.39
CA HIS A 471 9.17 -23.51 20.24
C HIS A 471 10.59 -23.23 19.66
N PRO A 472 11.70 -23.47 20.40
CA PRO A 472 13.07 -23.17 19.97
C PRO A 472 13.58 -23.93 18.72
N GLU A 473 13.03 -25.11 18.40
CA GLU A 473 13.34 -25.80 17.13
C GLU A 473 12.51 -25.34 15.93
N GLN A 474 11.35 -24.69 16.12
CA GLN A 474 10.65 -24.03 15.02
C GLN A 474 11.36 -22.72 14.68
N GLN A 475 11.79 -21.96 15.69
CA GLN A 475 12.69 -20.83 15.50
C GLN A 475 13.97 -21.28 14.77
N ARG A 476 14.58 -22.42 15.16
CA ARG A 476 15.75 -22.98 14.44
C ARG A 476 15.45 -23.56 13.05
N ARG A 477 14.27 -24.13 12.81
CA ARG A 477 13.85 -24.58 11.47
C ARG A 477 13.64 -23.40 10.54
N VAL A 478 13.03 -22.32 11.01
CA VAL A 478 12.89 -21.05 10.30
C VAL A 478 14.25 -20.37 10.10
N LEU A 479 15.18 -20.46 11.07
CA LEU A 479 16.57 -20.00 10.93
C LEU A 479 17.43 -20.88 9.99
N ALA A 480 16.98 -22.11 9.67
CA ALA A 480 17.63 -23.02 8.73
C ALA A 480 16.97 -22.99 7.33
N LEU A 481 15.88 -22.24 7.18
CA LEU A 481 15.37 -21.85 5.87
C LEU A 481 16.34 -20.79 5.33
N GLU A 482 17.14 -21.16 4.32
CA GLU A 482 17.60 -20.19 3.31
C GLU A 482 16.41 -19.32 2.89
N PRO A 483 16.61 -18.02 2.55
CA PRO A 483 15.56 -17.02 2.38
C PRO A 483 14.37 -17.56 1.59
N ALA A 484 13.39 -18.10 2.32
CA ALA A 484 12.17 -18.67 1.80
C ALA A 484 11.09 -17.64 2.11
N ASP A 485 10.78 -16.88 1.07
CA ASP A 485 9.84 -15.78 1.01
C ASP A 485 8.41 -16.26 1.36
N PRO A 486 7.54 -15.40 1.92
CA PRO A 486 6.17 -15.73 2.30
C PRO A 486 5.19 -15.79 1.12
N THR A 487 5.68 -15.89 -0.13
CA THR A 487 4.83 -16.17 -1.28
C THR A 487 4.65 -17.69 -1.41
N PRO A 488 3.49 -18.27 -1.07
CA PRO A 488 3.28 -19.70 -1.20
C PRO A 488 3.50 -20.13 -2.66
N ALA A 489 4.19 -21.25 -2.86
CA ALA A 489 4.36 -21.86 -4.17
C ALA A 489 2.99 -22.00 -4.86
N ARG A 490 2.89 -21.63 -6.13
CA ARG A 490 1.61 -21.67 -6.86
C ARG A 490 1.12 -23.13 -6.92
N ALA A 491 -0.10 -23.37 -6.47
CA ALA A 491 -0.70 -24.70 -6.47
C ALA A 491 -1.47 -24.95 -7.76
N VAL A 492 -1.52 -26.20 -8.23
CA VAL A 492 -2.41 -26.59 -9.34
C VAL A 492 -3.85 -26.58 -8.84
N VAL A 493 -4.69 -25.75 -9.45
CA VAL A 493 -6.13 -25.59 -9.12
C VAL A 493 -7.06 -26.24 -10.14
N GLY A 494 -6.56 -26.52 -11.34
CA GLY A 494 -7.34 -27.13 -12.42
C GLY A 494 -6.45 -27.75 -13.49
N CYS A 495 -7.04 -28.64 -14.29
CA CYS A 495 -6.43 -29.16 -15.50
C CYS A 495 -7.51 -29.54 -16.51
N SER A 496 -7.31 -29.17 -17.78
CA SER A 496 -8.24 -29.43 -18.87
C SER A 496 -7.52 -30.18 -20.00
N LEU A 497 -8.02 -31.36 -20.36
CA LEU A 497 -7.47 -32.21 -21.42
C LEU A 497 -8.26 -32.02 -22.72
N SER A 498 -7.56 -31.70 -23.79
CA SER A 498 -8.05 -31.65 -25.17
C SER A 498 -7.49 -32.80 -25.98
N ASP A 499 -8.36 -33.47 -26.73
CA ASP A 499 -7.97 -34.53 -27.67
C ASP A 499 -7.53 -33.96 -29.04
N PRO A 500 -6.97 -34.78 -29.95
CA PRO A 500 -6.57 -34.32 -31.29
C PRO A 500 -7.71 -33.82 -32.18
N SER A 501 -8.97 -34.04 -31.79
CA SER A 501 -10.14 -33.48 -32.49
C SER A 501 -10.52 -32.09 -31.97
N GLY A 502 -9.94 -31.66 -30.85
CA GLY A 502 -10.23 -30.41 -30.16
C GLY A 502 -11.33 -30.49 -29.11
N GLU A 503 -11.78 -31.69 -28.73
CA GLU A 503 -12.75 -31.86 -27.65
C GLU A 503 -12.04 -31.70 -26.29
N THR A 504 -12.43 -30.70 -25.50
CA THR A 504 -11.83 -30.38 -24.20
C THR A 504 -12.71 -30.86 -23.03
N ARG A 505 -12.10 -31.48 -22.02
CA ARG A 505 -12.76 -31.91 -20.78
C ARG A 505 -11.91 -31.63 -19.54
N PRO A 506 -12.50 -31.28 -18.38
CA PRO A 506 -11.76 -31.17 -17.13
C PRO A 506 -11.26 -32.55 -16.68
N VAL A 507 -10.06 -32.59 -16.09
CA VAL A 507 -9.42 -33.80 -15.57
C VAL A 507 -8.56 -33.44 -14.36
N ALA A 508 -8.42 -34.33 -13.37
CA ALA A 508 -7.38 -34.15 -12.37
C ALA A 508 -6.01 -34.41 -13.00
N LEU A 509 -4.97 -33.69 -12.57
CA LEU A 509 -3.59 -33.92 -13.05
C LEU A 509 -3.16 -35.39 -12.86
N ASP A 510 -3.61 -36.00 -11.76
CA ASP A 510 -3.34 -37.40 -11.41
C ASP A 510 -4.11 -38.41 -12.27
N ASP A 511 -5.21 -37.99 -12.87
CA ASP A 511 -6.10 -38.83 -13.67
C ASP A 511 -5.80 -38.75 -15.17
N LEU A 512 -4.71 -38.08 -15.57
CA LEU A 512 -4.26 -38.09 -16.96
C LEU A 512 -3.98 -39.56 -17.40
N VAL A 513 -4.72 -40.02 -18.40
CA VAL A 513 -4.64 -41.39 -18.91
C VAL A 513 -3.69 -41.43 -20.11
N TYR A 514 -2.61 -42.20 -20.00
CA TYR A 514 -1.54 -42.29 -21.02
C TYR A 514 -1.58 -43.59 -21.82
N ALA A 515 -2.66 -44.37 -21.72
CA ALA A 515 -2.75 -45.67 -22.38
C ALA A 515 -2.50 -45.60 -23.90
N ASP A 516 -2.60 -44.40 -24.48
CA ASP A 516 -2.38 -44.13 -25.91
C ASP A 516 -1.31 -43.06 -26.21
N VAL A 517 -0.44 -42.72 -25.26
CA VAL A 517 0.59 -41.67 -25.40
C VAL A 517 2.00 -42.26 -25.28
N ASP A 518 2.85 -42.03 -26.29
CA ASP A 518 4.26 -42.46 -26.32
C ASP A 518 5.24 -41.34 -25.89
N LEU A 519 4.77 -40.09 -25.92
CA LEU A 519 5.55 -38.90 -25.59
C LEU A 519 4.73 -37.90 -24.77
N VAL A 520 5.29 -37.49 -23.64
CA VAL A 520 4.82 -36.39 -22.81
C VAL A 520 5.83 -35.25 -22.91
N THR A 521 5.40 -34.11 -23.43
CA THR A 521 6.17 -32.86 -23.33
C THR A 521 5.57 -31.96 -22.29
N ILE A 522 6.39 -31.22 -21.54
CA ILE A 522 5.90 -30.28 -20.52
C ILE A 522 6.50 -28.90 -20.79
N ASP A 523 5.67 -27.87 -20.68
CA ASP A 523 6.12 -26.49 -20.70
C ASP A 523 6.94 -26.15 -19.46
N LEU A 524 7.92 -25.25 -19.62
CA LEU A 524 8.76 -24.82 -18.53
C LEU A 524 8.09 -23.75 -17.64
N TRP A 525 7.74 -22.59 -18.20
CA TRP A 525 7.48 -21.36 -17.44
C TRP A 525 6.00 -21.18 -17.15
N GLY A 526 5.60 -21.17 -15.87
CA GLY A 526 4.19 -21.15 -15.51
C GLY A 526 3.57 -22.54 -15.39
N THR A 527 4.35 -23.58 -15.71
CA THR A 527 3.96 -24.99 -15.59
C THR A 527 4.91 -25.79 -14.70
N MET A 528 6.15 -26.04 -15.15
CA MET A 528 7.14 -26.77 -14.32
C MET A 528 7.74 -25.90 -13.22
N VAL A 529 7.93 -24.62 -13.52
CA VAL A 529 8.55 -23.66 -12.59
C VAL A 529 7.80 -22.33 -12.57
N THR A 530 7.88 -21.64 -11.45
CA THR A 530 7.26 -20.32 -11.24
C THR A 530 8.27 -19.33 -10.67
N ARG A 531 8.05 -18.04 -10.93
CA ARG A 531 8.91 -16.96 -10.41
C ARG A 531 8.35 -16.41 -9.10
N ARG A 532 9.24 -16.07 -8.16
CA ARG A 532 8.94 -15.31 -6.93
C ARG A 532 8.78 -13.80 -7.13
N ARG A 533 8.88 -13.35 -8.38
CA ARG A 533 8.86 -11.94 -8.78
C ARG A 533 8.15 -11.81 -10.13
N PRO A 534 7.74 -10.60 -10.53
CA PRO A 534 7.21 -10.37 -11.88
C PRO A 534 8.17 -10.86 -12.97
N ALA A 535 7.66 -11.39 -14.07
CA ALA A 535 8.50 -11.94 -15.14
C ALA A 535 9.46 -10.89 -15.74
N ASP A 536 9.02 -9.65 -15.89
CA ASP A 536 9.85 -8.57 -16.43
C ASP A 536 10.85 -7.99 -15.42
N ALA A 537 10.80 -8.39 -14.15
CA ALA A 537 11.75 -7.94 -13.14
C ALA A 537 13.20 -8.33 -13.48
N ALA A 538 13.39 -9.48 -14.15
CA ALA A 538 14.69 -9.89 -14.66
C ALA A 538 15.22 -8.91 -15.72
N LYS A 539 14.33 -8.49 -16.64
CA LYS A 539 14.67 -7.51 -17.69
C LYS A 539 15.00 -6.15 -17.08
N LEU A 540 14.23 -5.73 -16.09
CA LEU A 540 14.43 -4.47 -15.37
C LEU A 540 15.73 -4.49 -14.54
N ALA A 541 16.08 -5.63 -13.95
CA ALA A 541 17.36 -5.83 -13.26
C ALA A 541 18.55 -5.70 -14.22
N THR A 542 18.45 -6.27 -15.42
CA THR A 542 19.44 -6.06 -16.49
C THR A 542 19.54 -4.59 -16.90
N ALA A 543 18.40 -3.91 -17.08
CA ALA A 543 18.36 -2.48 -17.38
C ALA A 543 19.03 -1.63 -16.27
N ARG A 544 18.77 -1.95 -15.00
CA ARG A 544 19.45 -1.33 -13.84
C ARG A 544 20.97 -1.52 -13.91
N ARG A 545 21.45 -2.74 -14.18
CA ARG A 545 22.90 -3.00 -14.30
C ARG A 545 23.53 -2.21 -15.44
N MET A 546 22.87 -2.15 -16.60
CA MET A 546 23.31 -1.34 -17.74
C MET A 546 23.39 0.15 -17.39
N LEU A 547 22.36 0.68 -16.73
CA LEU A 547 22.31 2.07 -16.28
C LEU A 547 23.49 2.39 -15.35
N LEU A 548 23.74 1.55 -14.33
CA LEU A 548 24.81 1.79 -13.37
C LEU A 548 26.21 1.66 -13.99
N ALA A 549 26.42 0.63 -14.84
CA ALA A 549 27.71 0.39 -15.48
C ALA A 549 28.08 1.45 -16.53
N HIS A 550 27.09 2.12 -17.13
CA HIS A 550 27.29 3.00 -18.28
C HIS A 550 26.63 4.39 -18.15
N ARG A 551 26.29 4.83 -16.93
CA ARG A 551 25.58 6.10 -16.68
C ARG A 551 26.21 7.30 -17.39
N GLY A 552 27.54 7.42 -17.38
CA GLY A 552 28.27 8.51 -18.03
C GLY A 552 28.25 8.50 -19.57
N ARG A 553 27.77 7.42 -20.20
CA ARG A 553 27.64 7.27 -21.66
C ARG A 553 26.20 7.28 -22.14
N LEU A 554 25.25 7.09 -21.24
CA LEU A 554 23.83 7.10 -21.54
C LEU A 554 23.30 8.54 -21.63
N PRO A 555 22.24 8.80 -22.41
CA PRO A 555 21.56 10.08 -22.42
C PRO A 555 21.12 10.53 -21.01
N ALA A 556 21.06 11.85 -20.80
CA ALA A 556 20.51 12.39 -19.56
C ALA A 556 19.02 12.01 -19.42
N GLY A 557 18.62 11.58 -18.22
CA GLY A 557 17.24 11.15 -17.94
C GLY A 557 16.94 9.69 -18.30
N THR A 558 17.93 8.92 -18.79
CA THR A 558 17.76 7.47 -18.95
C THR A 558 17.48 6.80 -17.61
N SER A 559 16.37 6.06 -17.55
CA SER A 559 15.93 5.26 -16.41
C SER A 559 15.90 3.76 -16.76
N PRO A 560 15.84 2.86 -15.77
CA PRO A 560 15.66 1.42 -16.05
C PRO A 560 14.40 1.15 -16.88
N TRP A 561 13.32 1.91 -16.66
CA TRP A 561 12.09 1.83 -17.45
C TRP A 561 12.32 2.16 -18.93
N SER A 562 13.03 3.26 -19.23
CA SER A 562 13.30 3.63 -20.62
C SER A 562 14.15 2.59 -21.36
N LEU A 563 15.09 1.93 -20.66
CA LEU A 563 15.90 0.85 -21.23
C LEU A 563 15.07 -0.43 -21.41
N LEU A 564 14.12 -0.69 -20.52
CA LEU A 564 13.16 -1.79 -20.67
C LEU A 564 12.26 -1.58 -21.90
N ASP A 565 11.70 -0.37 -22.07
CA ASP A 565 10.90 -0.02 -23.25
C ASP A 565 11.69 -0.20 -24.54
N GLN A 566 12.93 0.30 -24.57
CA GLN A 566 13.83 0.12 -25.70
C GLN A 566 14.11 -1.37 -25.97
N ARG A 567 14.31 -2.18 -24.93
CA ARG A 567 14.48 -3.64 -25.07
C ARG A 567 13.24 -4.28 -25.68
N VAL A 568 12.03 -3.93 -25.23
CA VAL A 568 10.77 -4.45 -25.78
C VAL A 568 10.63 -4.11 -27.27
N GLU A 569 11.00 -2.89 -27.69
CA GLU A 569 11.01 -2.54 -29.10
C GLU A 569 12.03 -3.36 -29.91
N VAL A 570 13.21 -3.61 -29.37
CA VAL A 570 14.24 -4.43 -30.01
C VAL A 570 13.77 -5.89 -30.13
N GLU A 571 13.17 -6.45 -29.07
CA GLU A 571 12.57 -7.79 -29.09
C GLU A 571 11.54 -7.90 -30.22
N ALA A 572 10.64 -6.92 -30.34
CA ALA A 572 9.63 -6.88 -31.41
C ALA A 572 10.25 -6.78 -32.82
N LYS A 573 11.30 -5.96 -32.99
CA LYS A 573 11.99 -5.79 -34.28
C LYS A 573 12.71 -7.06 -34.71
N ILE A 574 13.42 -7.73 -33.80
CA ILE A 574 14.15 -8.98 -34.11
C ILE A 574 13.16 -10.12 -34.35
N SER A 575 12.12 -10.22 -33.52
CA SER A 575 11.05 -11.21 -33.70
C SER A 575 10.37 -11.06 -35.05
N ALA A 576 10.00 -9.84 -35.47
CA ALA A 576 9.38 -9.62 -36.78
C ALA A 576 10.29 -9.96 -37.98
N ALA A 577 11.60 -10.00 -37.78
CA ALA A 577 12.58 -10.33 -38.81
C ALA A 577 12.92 -11.82 -38.90
N SER A 578 12.47 -12.65 -37.95
CA SER A 578 12.73 -14.09 -37.94
C SER A 578 11.52 -14.89 -38.44
N ASP A 579 11.79 -16.00 -39.14
CA ASP A 579 10.76 -16.80 -39.83
C ASP A 579 9.67 -17.32 -38.88
N HIS A 580 10.05 -17.66 -37.64
CA HIS A 580 9.14 -18.16 -36.59
C HIS A 580 9.05 -17.23 -35.38
N GLY A 581 9.44 -15.96 -35.50
CA GLY A 581 9.35 -14.99 -34.40
C GLY A 581 10.33 -15.22 -33.24
N GLU A 582 11.25 -16.17 -33.36
CA GLU A 582 12.20 -16.54 -32.31
C GLU A 582 13.51 -15.73 -32.36
N TYR A 583 14.12 -15.53 -31.19
CA TYR A 583 15.34 -14.74 -31.01
C TYR A 583 16.09 -15.14 -29.72
N HIS A 584 17.41 -14.95 -29.69
CA HIS A 584 18.21 -15.15 -28.49
C HIS A 584 18.33 -13.86 -27.66
N LEU A 585 18.32 -14.01 -26.34
CA LEU A 585 18.54 -12.92 -25.38
C LEU A 585 19.82 -12.11 -25.69
N VAL A 586 20.92 -12.78 -26.01
CA VAL A 586 22.20 -12.11 -26.28
C VAL A 586 22.12 -11.19 -27.51
N ASP A 587 21.36 -11.57 -28.54
CA ASP A 587 21.21 -10.75 -29.75
C ASP A 587 20.37 -9.50 -29.46
N VAL A 588 19.30 -9.65 -28.66
CA VAL A 588 18.50 -8.52 -28.14
C VAL A 588 19.37 -7.57 -27.34
N LEU A 589 20.09 -8.06 -26.33
CA LEU A 589 20.93 -7.20 -25.48
C LEU A 589 22.08 -6.56 -26.26
N THR A 590 22.63 -7.23 -27.27
CA THR A 590 23.64 -6.65 -28.17
C THR A 590 23.05 -5.44 -28.89
N GLN A 591 21.86 -5.56 -29.47
CA GLN A 591 21.23 -4.46 -30.18
C GLN A 591 20.81 -3.31 -29.25
N VAL A 592 20.30 -3.62 -28.04
CA VAL A 592 20.00 -2.60 -27.02
C VAL A 592 21.26 -1.79 -26.67
N LEU A 593 22.40 -2.45 -26.47
CA LEU A 593 23.67 -1.78 -26.17
C LEU A 593 24.21 -0.98 -27.36
N VAL A 594 24.05 -1.47 -28.60
CA VAL A 594 24.39 -0.73 -29.81
C VAL A 594 23.61 0.58 -29.86
N ASP A 595 22.29 0.49 -29.67
CA ASP A 595 21.38 1.63 -29.77
C ASP A 595 21.56 2.61 -28.60
N ALA A 596 21.70 2.11 -27.37
CA ALA A 596 21.81 2.94 -26.17
C ALA A 596 23.19 3.61 -26.00
N LEU A 597 24.28 2.93 -26.39
CA LEU A 597 25.66 3.38 -26.14
C LEU A 597 26.42 3.80 -27.40
N GLY A 598 25.81 3.69 -28.58
CA GLY A 598 26.45 3.95 -29.87
C GLY A 598 27.65 3.03 -30.15
N LEU A 599 27.63 1.81 -29.60
CA LEU A 599 28.69 0.83 -29.79
C LEU A 599 28.54 0.11 -31.14
N GLY A 600 29.65 -0.39 -31.71
CA GLY A 600 29.58 -1.39 -32.77
C GLY A 600 29.21 -2.76 -32.20
N ALA A 601 28.54 -3.61 -32.98
CA ALA A 601 28.05 -4.93 -32.54
C ALA A 601 29.17 -5.79 -31.91
N ASP A 602 30.37 -5.82 -32.51
CA ASP A 602 31.52 -6.59 -32.00
C ASP A 602 31.97 -6.14 -30.60
N ALA A 603 31.81 -4.85 -30.27
CA ALA A 603 32.14 -4.31 -28.96
C ALA A 603 30.99 -4.47 -27.94
N ALA A 604 29.75 -4.48 -28.41
CA ALA A 604 28.56 -4.67 -27.58
C ALA A 604 28.36 -6.14 -27.17
N ARG A 605 28.72 -7.09 -28.04
CA ARG A 605 28.46 -8.53 -27.86
C ARG A 605 29.03 -9.11 -26.55
N PRO A 606 30.30 -8.87 -26.16
CA PRO A 606 30.83 -9.41 -24.90
C PRO A 606 30.13 -8.83 -23.65
N LEU A 607 29.69 -7.58 -23.72
CA LEU A 607 28.91 -6.95 -22.64
C LEU A 607 27.51 -7.58 -22.56
N ALA A 608 26.86 -7.81 -23.71
CA ALA A 608 25.58 -8.48 -23.79
C ALA A 608 25.64 -9.90 -23.21
N GLU A 609 26.71 -10.65 -23.50
CA GLU A 609 26.94 -11.98 -22.94
C GLU A 609 27.09 -11.96 -21.42
N SER A 610 27.80 -10.95 -20.87
CA SER A 610 27.89 -10.75 -19.41
C SER A 610 26.53 -10.44 -18.79
N PHE A 611 25.77 -9.50 -19.36
CA PHE A 611 24.45 -9.15 -18.83
C PHE A 611 23.44 -10.30 -18.97
N ALA A 612 23.49 -11.08 -20.05
CA ALA A 612 22.68 -12.28 -20.20
C ALA A 612 23.03 -13.34 -19.14
N ALA A 613 24.32 -13.51 -18.81
CA ALA A 613 24.75 -14.42 -17.76
C ALA A 613 24.22 -14.00 -16.37
N ASP A 614 24.19 -12.70 -16.09
CA ASP A 614 23.59 -12.14 -14.87
C ASP A 614 22.07 -12.34 -14.85
N GLU A 615 21.37 -12.10 -15.96
CA GLU A 615 19.92 -12.33 -16.08
C GLU A 615 19.55 -13.79 -15.85
N ILE A 616 20.33 -14.73 -16.40
CA ILE A 616 20.18 -16.17 -16.13
C ILE A 616 20.43 -16.48 -14.65
N ALA A 617 21.44 -15.87 -14.03
CA ALA A 617 21.72 -16.07 -12.61
C ALA A 617 20.56 -15.58 -11.74
N ASP A 618 19.94 -14.44 -12.10
CA ASP A 618 18.76 -13.95 -11.40
C ASP A 618 17.57 -14.89 -11.58
N GLU A 619 17.33 -15.40 -12.78
CA GLU A 619 16.25 -16.38 -13.01
C GLU A 619 16.47 -17.65 -12.21
N VAL A 620 17.70 -18.16 -12.12
CA VAL A 620 18.06 -19.27 -11.22
C VAL A 620 17.75 -18.93 -9.76
N ALA A 621 18.08 -17.72 -9.33
CA ALA A 621 17.94 -17.29 -7.94
C ALA A 621 16.50 -16.89 -7.54
N CYS A 622 15.56 -16.80 -8.49
CA CYS A 622 14.19 -16.31 -8.26
C CYS A 622 13.10 -17.28 -8.76
N THR A 623 13.47 -18.52 -9.07
CA THR A 623 12.56 -19.53 -9.62
C THR A 623 12.40 -20.71 -8.67
N ASP A 624 11.16 -21.19 -8.52
CA ASP A 624 10.78 -22.37 -7.72
C ASP A 624 10.14 -23.45 -8.58
N PRO A 625 10.30 -24.73 -8.23
CA PRO A 625 9.56 -25.82 -8.86
C PRO A 625 8.09 -25.79 -8.45
N VAL A 626 7.20 -26.19 -9.36
CA VAL A 626 5.80 -26.50 -9.03
C VAL A 626 5.75 -27.93 -8.50
N GLU A 627 5.57 -28.09 -7.18
CA GLU A 627 5.66 -29.38 -6.49
C GLU A 627 4.73 -30.46 -7.07
N ALA A 628 3.51 -30.07 -7.47
CA ALA A 628 2.55 -30.99 -8.08
C ALA A 628 3.06 -31.59 -9.40
N LEU A 629 3.79 -30.80 -10.21
CA LEU A 629 4.38 -31.25 -11.47
C LEU A 629 5.62 -32.12 -11.25
N VAL A 630 6.41 -31.84 -10.22
CA VAL A 630 7.52 -32.72 -9.79
C VAL A 630 6.96 -34.10 -9.42
N ALA A 631 5.95 -34.13 -8.55
CA ALA A 631 5.33 -35.38 -8.12
C ALA A 631 4.66 -36.15 -9.28
N PHE A 632 4.07 -35.41 -10.23
CA PHE A 632 3.50 -35.96 -11.45
C PHE A 632 4.56 -36.65 -12.33
N LEU A 633 5.71 -36.00 -12.53
CA LEU A 633 6.81 -36.57 -13.29
C LEU A 633 7.34 -37.87 -12.68
N ASP A 634 7.49 -37.92 -11.36
CA ASP A 634 7.90 -39.12 -10.64
C ASP A 634 6.92 -40.29 -10.86
N ARG A 635 5.61 -40.00 -10.89
CA ARG A 635 4.58 -41.01 -11.20
C ARG A 635 4.64 -41.48 -12.66
N VAL A 636 4.86 -40.58 -13.60
CA VAL A 636 4.99 -40.94 -15.03
C VAL A 636 6.19 -41.86 -15.23
N GLN A 637 7.33 -41.55 -14.61
CA GLN A 637 8.58 -42.29 -14.76
C GLN A 637 8.61 -43.65 -14.05
N THR A 638 7.78 -43.85 -13.01
CA THR A 638 7.73 -45.11 -12.24
C THR A 638 6.81 -46.18 -12.83
N ARG A 639 6.20 -45.93 -13.99
CA ARG A 639 5.37 -46.93 -14.70
C ARG A 639 6.20 -48.09 -15.24
N ALA A 640 5.55 -49.24 -15.45
CA ALA A 640 6.15 -50.41 -16.06
C ALA A 640 6.64 -50.13 -17.50
N GLU A 641 5.88 -49.34 -18.24
CA GLU A 641 6.20 -48.84 -19.58
C GLU A 641 5.99 -47.32 -19.59
N PRO A 642 6.99 -46.52 -19.17
CA PRO A 642 6.84 -45.07 -19.09
C PRO A 642 6.94 -44.44 -20.49
N PRO A 643 6.11 -43.43 -20.82
CA PRO A 643 6.29 -42.66 -22.05
C PRO A 643 7.61 -41.88 -21.99
N ARG A 644 8.10 -41.46 -23.15
CA ARG A 644 9.22 -40.51 -23.20
C ARG A 644 8.79 -39.18 -22.64
N VAL A 645 9.67 -38.52 -21.88
CA VAL A 645 9.41 -37.20 -21.30
C VAL A 645 10.42 -36.20 -21.84
N ALA A 646 9.96 -35.02 -22.24
CA ALA A 646 10.80 -33.90 -22.64
C ALA A 646 10.23 -32.57 -22.15
N VAL A 647 11.08 -31.58 -21.97
CA VAL A 647 10.68 -30.19 -21.68
C VAL A 647 10.73 -29.40 -22.98
N VAL A 648 9.74 -28.55 -23.19
CA VAL A 648 9.69 -27.60 -24.29
C VAL A 648 9.56 -26.19 -23.72
N SER A 649 10.26 -25.22 -24.30
CA SER A 649 10.18 -23.82 -23.85
C SER A 649 10.25 -22.86 -25.02
N ASP A 650 9.36 -21.88 -25.03
CA ASP A 650 9.27 -20.76 -25.98
C ASP A 650 9.99 -19.50 -25.49
N TYR A 651 11.03 -19.68 -24.67
CA TYR A 651 11.78 -18.60 -24.05
C TYR A 651 13.03 -18.20 -24.84
N SER A 652 13.47 -16.95 -24.68
CA SER A 652 14.62 -16.37 -25.39
C SER A 652 15.99 -16.70 -24.77
N ILE A 653 16.01 -17.24 -23.54
CA ILE A 653 17.21 -17.85 -22.95
C ILE A 653 17.38 -19.24 -23.57
N GLY A 654 18.55 -19.50 -24.15
CA GLY A 654 18.87 -20.79 -24.75
C GLY A 654 19.03 -21.94 -23.75
N GLU A 655 19.26 -23.13 -24.29
CA GLU A 655 19.28 -24.41 -23.60
C GLU A 655 20.23 -24.40 -22.39
N ASP A 656 21.45 -23.88 -22.54
CA ASP A 656 22.45 -23.81 -21.47
C ASP A 656 21.95 -23.02 -20.25
N GLY A 657 21.21 -21.93 -20.46
CA GLY A 657 20.66 -21.12 -19.39
C GLY A 657 19.48 -21.79 -18.71
N LEU A 658 18.53 -22.34 -19.48
CA LEU A 658 17.35 -23.02 -18.94
C LEU A 658 17.72 -24.34 -18.22
N ARG A 659 18.79 -25.03 -18.64
CA ARG A 659 19.34 -26.18 -17.91
C ARG A 659 19.81 -25.81 -16.51
N ARG A 660 20.36 -24.60 -16.32
CA ARG A 660 20.74 -24.11 -14.98
C ARG A 660 19.52 -23.86 -14.09
N VAL A 661 18.45 -23.31 -14.65
CA VAL A 661 17.18 -23.11 -13.94
C VAL A 661 16.60 -24.47 -13.51
N LEU A 662 16.48 -25.42 -14.45
CA LEU A 662 15.99 -26.78 -14.15
C LEU A 662 16.83 -27.47 -13.07
N ALA A 663 18.16 -27.37 -13.15
CA ALA A 663 19.06 -27.96 -12.17
C ALA A 663 18.89 -27.34 -10.77
N ALA A 664 18.72 -26.02 -10.68
CA ALA A 664 18.49 -25.33 -9.41
C ALA A 664 17.15 -25.71 -8.78
N CYS A 665 16.13 -25.97 -9.60
CA CYS A 665 14.82 -26.46 -9.15
C CYS A 665 14.79 -27.99 -8.92
N GLY A 666 15.93 -28.69 -8.98
CA GLY A 666 16.04 -30.11 -8.66
C GLY A 666 15.63 -31.08 -9.77
N PHE A 667 15.41 -30.62 -11.00
CA PHE A 667 15.08 -31.50 -12.12
C PHE A 667 16.31 -32.24 -12.69
N PRO A 668 16.15 -33.47 -13.22
CA PRO A 668 17.27 -34.25 -13.74
C PRO A 668 17.95 -33.59 -14.94
N ALA A 669 19.28 -33.49 -14.91
CA ALA A 669 20.07 -32.97 -16.04
C ALA A 669 19.91 -33.79 -17.33
N SER A 670 19.52 -35.06 -17.22
CA SER A 670 19.26 -35.96 -18.35
C SER A 670 17.92 -35.72 -19.05
N LEU A 671 17.05 -34.85 -18.51
CA LEU A 671 15.77 -34.55 -19.11
C LEU A 671 16.00 -33.86 -20.47
N PRO A 672 15.48 -34.41 -21.59
CA PRO A 672 15.56 -33.74 -22.88
C PRO A 672 14.88 -32.38 -22.81
N LEU A 673 15.55 -31.35 -23.35
CA LEU A 673 15.06 -29.97 -23.37
C LEU A 673 15.10 -29.46 -24.81
N TYR A 674 14.01 -28.87 -25.26
CA TYR A 674 13.88 -28.26 -26.57
C TYR A 674 13.47 -26.80 -26.40
N VAL A 675 14.35 -25.89 -26.81
CA VAL A 675 14.14 -24.45 -26.68
C VAL A 675 13.91 -23.85 -28.05
N SER A 676 12.84 -23.07 -28.18
CA SER A 676 12.40 -22.46 -29.43
C SER A 676 13.50 -21.66 -30.14
N CYS A 677 14.22 -20.79 -29.42
CA CYS A 677 15.27 -19.96 -29.99
C CYS A 677 16.46 -20.77 -30.55
N ASP A 678 16.88 -21.84 -29.86
CA ASP A 678 17.96 -22.72 -30.35
C ASP A 678 17.54 -23.59 -31.54
N ARG A 679 16.25 -23.94 -31.62
CA ARG A 679 15.69 -24.80 -32.67
C ARG A 679 15.14 -24.02 -33.87
N GLY A 680 14.98 -22.70 -33.74
CA GLY A 680 14.34 -21.85 -34.75
C GLY A 680 12.90 -22.27 -35.04
N ALA A 681 12.17 -22.78 -34.05
CA ALA A 681 10.80 -23.28 -34.19
C ALA A 681 9.95 -22.85 -33.00
N SER A 682 8.72 -22.38 -33.24
CA SER A 682 7.88 -21.79 -32.20
C SER A 682 6.77 -22.71 -31.72
N LYS A 683 6.36 -22.56 -30.45
CA LYS A 683 5.06 -23.04 -29.97
C LYS A 683 3.95 -22.01 -30.23
N ARG A 684 4.30 -20.71 -30.23
CA ARG A 684 3.35 -19.58 -30.13
C ARG A 684 2.64 -19.28 -31.44
N LEU A 685 3.32 -19.41 -32.57
CA LEU A 685 2.80 -19.03 -33.88
C LEU A 685 2.08 -20.19 -34.59
N ASP A 686 2.75 -21.34 -34.71
CA ASP A 686 2.34 -22.44 -35.59
C ASP A 686 2.49 -23.84 -34.96
N GLY A 687 3.04 -23.95 -33.75
CA GLY A 687 3.30 -25.24 -33.10
C GLY A 687 4.46 -26.02 -33.72
N ALA A 688 5.28 -25.43 -34.58
CA ALA A 688 6.39 -26.08 -35.27
C ALA A 688 7.38 -26.77 -34.31
N LEU A 689 7.56 -26.24 -33.09
CA LEU A 689 8.43 -26.87 -32.09
C LEU A 689 7.97 -28.29 -31.72
N PHE A 690 6.66 -28.55 -31.67
CA PHE A 690 6.12 -29.88 -31.39
C PHE A 690 6.44 -30.87 -32.51
N GLU A 691 6.43 -30.43 -33.77
CA GLU A 691 6.87 -31.26 -34.91
C GLU A 691 8.35 -31.62 -34.83
N VAL A 692 9.21 -30.66 -34.46
CA VAL A 692 10.64 -30.90 -34.26
C VAL A 692 10.86 -31.98 -33.20
N VAL A 693 10.21 -31.85 -32.03
CA VAL A 693 10.33 -32.84 -30.95
C VAL A 693 9.85 -34.22 -31.40
N ARG A 694 8.72 -34.29 -32.11
CA ARG A 694 8.18 -35.56 -32.63
C ARG A 694 9.10 -36.20 -33.66
N SER A 695 9.72 -35.41 -34.52
CA SER A 695 10.69 -35.90 -35.51
C SER A 695 11.95 -36.45 -34.83
N ASP A 696 12.53 -35.69 -33.89
CA ASP A 696 13.74 -36.07 -33.17
C ASP A 696 13.53 -37.35 -32.33
N LEU A 697 12.32 -37.54 -31.80
CA LEU A 697 11.97 -38.72 -31.01
C LEU A 697 11.25 -39.81 -31.83
N GLY A 698 10.86 -39.58 -33.09
CA GLY A 698 10.10 -40.57 -33.87
C GLY A 698 8.78 -40.96 -33.22
N VAL A 699 7.89 -39.99 -32.98
CA VAL A 699 6.56 -40.17 -32.37
C VAL A 699 5.48 -39.59 -33.31
N GLU A 700 4.37 -40.31 -33.49
CA GLU A 700 3.23 -39.82 -34.25
C GLU A 700 2.45 -38.74 -33.48
N ALA A 701 1.85 -37.77 -34.19
CA ALA A 701 1.15 -36.65 -33.56
C ALA A 701 0.10 -37.07 -32.52
N GLY A 702 -0.78 -38.02 -32.87
CA GLY A 702 -1.84 -38.50 -31.97
C GLY A 702 -1.35 -39.29 -30.75
N ARG A 703 -0.04 -39.58 -30.67
CA ARG A 703 0.63 -40.26 -29.53
C ARG A 703 1.42 -39.29 -28.65
N HIS A 704 1.28 -37.98 -28.87
CA HIS A 704 2.02 -36.94 -28.16
C HIS A 704 1.09 -36.08 -27.31
N LEU A 705 1.28 -36.10 -25.99
CA LEU A 705 0.63 -35.22 -25.03
C LEU A 705 1.55 -34.07 -24.65
N HIS A 706 1.05 -32.84 -24.70
CA HIS A 706 1.72 -31.68 -24.13
C HIS A 706 1.00 -31.18 -22.87
N LEU A 707 1.75 -30.83 -21.83
CA LEU A 707 1.25 -30.17 -20.63
C LEU A 707 1.79 -28.74 -20.60
N GLY A 708 0.94 -27.73 -20.44
CA GLY A 708 1.36 -26.34 -20.29
C GLY A 708 0.26 -25.48 -19.66
N ASP A 709 0.53 -24.23 -19.33
CA ASP A 709 -0.42 -23.34 -18.66
C ASP A 709 -1.12 -22.39 -19.63
N ASN A 710 -0.58 -22.21 -20.85
CA ASN A 710 -1.16 -21.30 -21.82
C ASN A 710 -2.16 -22.01 -22.75
N PRO A 711 -3.46 -21.65 -22.72
CA PRO A 711 -4.48 -22.31 -23.55
C PRO A 711 -4.21 -22.20 -25.05
N TRP A 712 -3.47 -21.18 -25.49
CA TRP A 712 -3.16 -20.94 -26.89
C TRP A 712 -1.90 -21.69 -27.34
N SER A 713 -0.74 -21.35 -26.78
CA SER A 713 0.55 -21.89 -27.24
C SER A 713 0.79 -23.35 -26.81
N ASP A 714 0.21 -23.77 -25.68
CA ASP A 714 0.37 -25.14 -25.19
C ASP A 714 -0.87 -25.98 -25.49
N GLY A 715 -2.06 -25.36 -25.42
CA GLY A 715 -3.34 -26.00 -25.77
C GLY A 715 -3.56 -26.11 -27.27
N GLN A 716 -4.05 -25.01 -27.86
CA GLN A 716 -4.55 -24.99 -29.23
C GLN A 716 -3.46 -25.28 -30.28
N ALA A 717 -2.24 -24.77 -30.11
CA ALA A 717 -1.15 -25.03 -31.05
C ALA A 717 -0.77 -26.52 -31.10
N GLN A 718 -0.73 -27.21 -29.95
CA GLN A 718 -0.47 -28.66 -29.93
C GLN A 718 -1.59 -29.45 -30.61
N VAL A 719 -2.85 -29.11 -30.34
CA VAL A 719 -4.03 -29.76 -30.97
C VAL A 719 -4.04 -29.51 -32.48
N ALA A 720 -3.73 -28.29 -32.92
CA ALA A 720 -3.67 -27.93 -34.35
C ALA A 720 -2.63 -28.75 -35.12
N THR A 721 -1.58 -29.21 -34.46
CA THR A 721 -0.58 -30.12 -35.05
C THR A 721 -0.90 -31.62 -34.84
N GLY A 722 -2.11 -31.95 -34.37
CA GLY A 722 -2.65 -33.30 -34.26
C GLY A 722 -2.32 -34.04 -32.96
N GLY A 723 -1.87 -33.35 -31.91
CA GLY A 723 -1.54 -33.93 -30.61
C GLY A 723 -2.62 -33.74 -29.55
N TRP A 724 -2.41 -34.38 -28.39
CA TRP A 724 -3.18 -34.14 -27.17
C TRP A 724 -2.58 -32.97 -26.38
N ALA A 725 -3.42 -32.17 -25.73
CA ALA A 725 -2.96 -31.06 -24.91
C ALA A 725 -3.68 -31.02 -23.55
N ALA A 726 -2.93 -30.83 -22.47
CA ALA A 726 -3.44 -30.66 -21.12
C ALA A 726 -3.04 -29.26 -20.61
N VAL A 727 -4.03 -28.40 -20.44
CA VAL A 727 -3.85 -27.03 -19.93
C VAL A 727 -3.94 -27.06 -18.41
N VAL A 728 -2.84 -26.72 -17.72
CA VAL A 728 -2.70 -26.72 -16.26
C VAL A 728 -2.99 -25.33 -15.73
N GLU A 729 -3.93 -25.22 -14.80
CA GLU A 729 -4.27 -23.97 -14.15
C GLU A 729 -3.59 -23.90 -12.78
N LEU A 730 -2.76 -22.87 -12.57
CA LEU A 730 -2.14 -22.57 -11.30
C LEU A 730 -2.91 -21.47 -10.55
N SER A 731 -2.89 -21.51 -9.21
CA SER A 731 -3.45 -20.48 -8.33
C SER A 731 -2.98 -19.08 -8.73
N ALA A 732 -3.81 -18.04 -8.56
CA ALA A 732 -3.51 -16.69 -9.05
C ALA A 732 -2.10 -16.20 -8.63
N SER A 733 -1.37 -15.63 -9.58
CA SER A 733 -0.10 -14.96 -9.31
C SER A 733 -0.36 -13.64 -8.59
N PRO A 734 0.40 -13.29 -7.53
CA PRO A 734 0.34 -11.95 -6.93
C PRO A 734 1.06 -10.89 -7.77
N HIS A 735 1.76 -11.31 -8.85
CA HIS A 735 2.51 -10.43 -9.73
C HIS A 735 1.81 -10.22 -11.07
N PRO A 736 2.00 -9.05 -11.71
CA PRO A 736 1.50 -8.80 -13.05
C PRO A 736 2.05 -9.83 -14.04
N GLY A 737 1.26 -10.09 -15.08
CA GLY A 737 1.66 -10.97 -16.18
C GLY A 737 2.88 -10.44 -16.94
N PRO A 738 3.53 -11.29 -17.76
CA PRO A 738 4.61 -10.85 -18.64
C PRO A 738 4.16 -9.73 -19.57
N GLY A 739 4.96 -8.67 -19.69
CA GLY A 739 4.68 -7.46 -20.46
C GLY A 739 3.80 -6.43 -19.74
N SER A 740 3.38 -6.68 -18.50
CA SER A 740 2.47 -5.80 -17.74
C SER A 740 3.14 -5.09 -16.57
N LEU A 741 4.43 -5.32 -16.31
CA LEU A 741 5.14 -4.59 -15.26
C LEU A 741 5.42 -3.16 -15.70
N ASP A 742 4.93 -2.19 -14.93
CA ASP A 742 5.10 -0.76 -15.18
C ASP A 742 5.34 0.01 -13.87
N PRO A 743 5.58 1.34 -13.92
CA PRO A 743 5.78 2.14 -12.72
C PRO A 743 4.63 2.16 -11.72
N ALA A 744 3.38 1.91 -12.13
CA ALA A 744 2.21 1.94 -11.23
C ALA A 744 2.26 0.79 -10.20
N HIS A 745 2.92 -0.31 -10.54
CA HIS A 745 3.09 -1.47 -9.67
C HIS A 745 4.15 -1.26 -8.56
N LEU A 746 4.96 -0.19 -8.61
CA LEU A 746 6.02 0.04 -7.62
C LEU A 746 5.48 0.17 -6.18
N GLY A 747 4.30 0.78 -6.00
CA GLY A 747 3.66 0.90 -4.69
C GLY A 747 3.33 -0.46 -4.08
N GLU A 748 2.72 -1.34 -4.88
CA GLU A 748 2.35 -2.71 -4.47
C GLU A 748 3.58 -3.57 -4.15
N LEU A 749 4.64 -3.45 -4.95
CA LEU A 749 5.90 -4.16 -4.71
C LEU A 749 6.56 -3.70 -3.40
N VAL A 750 6.56 -2.38 -3.11
CA VAL A 750 7.08 -1.84 -1.85
C VAL A 750 6.21 -2.29 -0.67
N ASP A 751 4.90 -2.34 -0.82
CA ASP A 751 4.01 -2.84 0.24
C ASP A 751 4.18 -4.36 0.46
N SER A 752 4.53 -5.12 -0.59
CA SER A 752 4.97 -6.52 -0.45
C SER A 752 6.23 -6.62 0.40
N LEU A 753 7.30 -5.89 0.05
CA LEU A 753 8.54 -5.86 0.83
C LEU A 753 8.29 -5.53 2.30
N ARG A 754 7.42 -4.55 2.57
CA ARG A 754 7.08 -4.16 3.95
C ARG A 754 6.31 -5.26 4.70
N ARG A 755 5.52 -6.09 4.02
CA ARG A 755 4.91 -7.30 4.61
C ARG A 755 5.97 -8.36 4.88
N ASP A 756 6.91 -8.56 3.96
CA ASP A 756 8.00 -9.54 4.12
C ASP A 756 8.89 -9.16 5.32
N LEU A 757 9.29 -7.89 5.42
CA LEU A 757 10.04 -7.38 6.57
C LEU A 757 9.31 -7.62 7.91
N ARG A 758 7.97 -7.53 7.96
CA ARG A 758 7.20 -7.86 9.17
C ARG A 758 7.32 -9.34 9.52
N ALA A 759 7.31 -10.23 8.53
CA ALA A 759 7.50 -11.67 8.74
C ALA A 759 8.89 -12.00 9.31
N PHE A 760 9.91 -11.18 9.02
CA PHE A 760 11.26 -11.33 9.56
C PHE A 760 11.48 -10.73 10.95
N VAL A 761 10.54 -9.95 11.49
CA VAL A 761 10.67 -9.35 12.83
C VAL A 761 11.00 -10.39 13.92
N PRO A 762 10.32 -11.54 14.03
CA PRO A 762 10.63 -12.55 15.06
C PRO A 762 12.04 -13.16 14.94
N VAL A 763 12.66 -13.05 13.76
CA VAL A 763 13.98 -13.60 13.44
C VAL A 763 15.08 -12.58 13.73
N LEU A 764 14.85 -11.33 13.33
CA LEU A 764 15.85 -10.25 13.39
C LEU A 764 15.87 -9.53 14.74
N VAL A 765 14.84 -9.69 15.58
CA VAL A 765 14.77 -9.08 16.90
C VAL A 765 15.20 -10.08 17.97
N PRO A 766 16.36 -9.89 18.61
CA PRO A 766 16.81 -10.79 19.67
C PRO A 766 15.93 -10.63 20.93
N PRO A 767 15.76 -11.70 21.73
CA PRO A 767 15.04 -11.62 22.99
C PRO A 767 15.76 -10.70 23.97
N SER A 768 15.01 -9.90 24.73
CA SER A 768 15.53 -9.01 25.76
C SER A 768 14.52 -8.92 26.91
N ASP A 769 15.03 -8.83 28.14
CA ASP A 769 14.22 -8.60 29.34
C ASP A 769 13.69 -7.15 29.43
N ASP A 770 14.19 -6.24 28.56
CA ASP A 770 13.70 -4.86 28.43
C ASP A 770 12.73 -4.73 27.25
N PRO A 771 11.42 -4.53 27.48
CA PRO A 771 10.43 -4.37 26.42
C PRO A 771 10.71 -3.18 25.48
N ARG A 772 11.41 -2.13 25.94
CA ARG A 772 11.76 -0.97 25.10
C ARG A 772 12.79 -1.35 24.04
N VAL A 773 13.77 -2.17 24.42
CA VAL A 773 14.79 -2.70 23.52
C VAL A 773 14.16 -3.56 22.43
N VAL A 774 13.21 -4.43 22.79
CA VAL A 774 12.47 -5.25 21.83
C VAL A 774 11.69 -4.38 20.85
N ARG A 775 10.91 -3.40 21.33
CA ARG A 775 10.13 -2.50 20.46
C ARG A 775 11.01 -1.65 19.55
N ALA A 776 12.16 -1.20 20.04
CA ALA A 776 13.13 -0.44 19.25
C ALA A 776 13.72 -1.29 18.11
N ALA A 777 14.11 -2.54 18.40
CA ALA A 777 14.55 -3.47 17.37
C ALA A 777 13.45 -3.78 16.34
N GLN A 778 12.21 -4.02 16.78
CA GLN A 778 11.06 -4.20 15.88
C GLN A 778 10.89 -2.99 14.96
N ALA A 779 10.95 -1.78 15.52
CA ALA A 779 10.87 -0.56 14.74
C ALA A 779 12.04 -0.43 13.75
N GLY A 780 13.23 -0.88 14.11
CA GLY A 780 14.40 -0.93 13.23
C GLY A 780 14.15 -1.78 11.99
N VAL A 781 13.67 -3.01 12.14
CA VAL A 781 13.33 -3.89 11.01
C VAL A 781 12.33 -3.22 10.07
N LEU A 782 11.23 -2.69 10.62
CA LEU A 782 10.13 -2.10 9.85
C LEU A 782 10.49 -0.78 9.16
N SER A 783 11.53 -0.09 9.65
CA SER A 783 11.98 1.20 9.13
C SER A 783 13.23 1.09 8.26
N SER A 784 13.76 -0.12 8.07
CA SER A 784 15.02 -0.40 7.37
C SER A 784 15.04 0.10 5.91
N PHE A 785 13.87 0.21 5.27
CA PHE A 785 13.74 0.75 3.92
C PHE A 785 14.33 2.16 3.74
N MET A 786 14.12 3.08 4.68
CA MET A 786 14.57 4.47 4.55
C MET A 786 16.11 4.64 4.57
N PRO A 787 16.86 4.11 5.56
CA PRO A 787 18.31 4.19 5.56
C PRO A 787 18.93 3.43 4.38
N VAL A 788 18.33 2.30 3.95
CA VAL A 788 18.79 1.58 2.76
C VAL A 788 18.58 2.41 1.49
N ALA A 789 17.43 3.09 1.32
CA ALA A 789 17.19 3.94 0.15
C ALA A 789 18.22 5.09 0.04
N LEU A 790 18.55 5.73 1.16
CA LEU A 790 19.58 6.78 1.22
C LEU A 790 20.98 6.24 0.87
N VAL A 791 21.37 5.12 1.48
CA VAL A 791 22.66 4.48 1.24
C VAL A 791 22.77 3.95 -0.19
N ALA A 792 21.71 3.34 -0.72
CA ALA A 792 21.64 2.87 -2.09
C ALA A 792 21.81 4.01 -3.08
N GLY A 793 21.14 5.16 -2.86
CA GLY A 793 21.30 6.33 -3.71
C GLY A 793 22.74 6.85 -3.75
N ALA A 794 23.45 6.80 -2.62
CA ALA A 794 24.86 7.18 -2.55
C ALA A 794 25.78 6.19 -3.28
N ILE A 795 25.51 4.89 -3.16
CA ILE A 795 26.24 3.84 -3.89
C ILE A 795 26.01 3.98 -5.40
N GLU A 796 24.76 4.15 -5.83
CA GLU A 796 24.38 4.33 -7.24
C GLU A 796 25.05 5.58 -7.83
N GLU A 797 25.11 6.67 -7.07
CA GLU A 797 25.80 7.90 -7.49
C GLU A 797 27.32 7.71 -7.60
N ALA A 798 27.94 7.06 -6.61
CA ALA A 798 29.38 6.78 -6.63
C ALA A 798 29.79 5.84 -7.77
N VAL A 799 29.03 4.76 -8.00
CA VAL A 799 29.25 3.84 -9.12
C VAL A 799 29.11 4.57 -10.45
N GLY A 800 28.04 5.36 -10.63
CA GLY A 800 27.81 6.10 -11.87
C GLY A 800 28.90 7.14 -12.20
N ARG A 801 29.62 7.62 -11.19
CA ARG A 801 30.73 8.58 -11.32
C ARG A 801 32.12 7.94 -11.28
N GLY A 802 32.20 6.63 -11.04
CA GLY A 802 33.48 5.92 -10.88
C GLY A 802 34.25 6.32 -9.62
N VAL A 803 33.56 6.72 -8.56
CA VAL A 803 34.16 7.08 -7.26
C VAL A 803 34.28 5.84 -6.39
N ASP A 804 35.46 5.59 -5.83
CA ASP A 804 35.78 4.37 -5.07
C ASP A 804 35.31 4.38 -3.61
N ARG A 805 34.74 5.50 -3.15
CA ARG A 805 34.33 5.70 -1.76
C ARG A 805 33.17 6.67 -1.60
N VAL A 806 32.32 6.42 -0.60
CA VAL A 806 31.24 7.30 -0.16
C VAL A 806 31.56 7.81 1.24
N LEU A 807 31.53 9.14 1.42
CA LEU A 807 31.80 9.77 2.70
C LEU A 807 30.50 9.94 3.48
N TYR A 808 30.44 9.46 4.71
CA TYR A 808 29.27 9.58 5.58
C TYR A 808 29.55 10.61 6.67
N ALA A 809 28.94 11.79 6.58
CA ALA A 809 29.13 12.88 7.51
C ALA A 809 28.40 12.65 8.83
N SER A 810 28.72 13.49 9.83
CA SER A 810 28.06 13.53 11.14
C SER A 810 28.16 12.22 11.93
N ARG A 811 27.50 12.15 13.09
CA ARG A 811 27.54 10.94 13.94
C ARG A 811 26.66 9.85 13.37
N GLU A 812 25.52 10.25 12.82
CA GLU A 812 24.57 9.40 12.12
C GLU A 812 25.23 8.69 10.93
N GLY A 813 26.25 9.32 10.33
CA GLY A 813 27.09 8.71 9.30
C GLY A 813 27.77 7.41 9.71
N ALA A 814 28.10 7.20 10.99
CA ALA A 814 28.69 5.94 11.45
C ALA A 814 27.69 4.78 11.32
N PHE A 815 26.42 5.03 11.65
CA PHE A 815 25.34 4.07 11.48
C PHE A 815 25.08 3.79 9.99
N LEU A 816 24.98 4.83 9.17
CA LEU A 816 24.76 4.67 7.72
C LEU A 816 25.93 3.97 7.02
N ALA A 817 27.17 4.16 7.48
CA ALA A 817 28.33 3.42 6.99
C ALA A 817 28.22 1.92 7.30
N ARG A 818 27.72 1.52 8.48
CA ARG A 818 27.44 0.11 8.79
C ARG A 818 26.36 -0.48 7.87
N VAL A 819 25.31 0.29 7.57
CA VAL A 819 24.29 -0.12 6.59
C VAL A 819 24.91 -0.29 5.21
N HIS A 820 25.77 0.63 4.77
CA HIS A 820 26.51 0.54 3.51
C HIS A 820 27.31 -0.76 3.40
N GLU A 821 28.09 -1.12 4.41
CA GLU A 821 28.94 -2.30 4.40
C GLU A 821 28.17 -3.60 4.07
N VAL A 822 26.92 -3.71 4.55
CA VAL A 822 26.11 -4.92 4.35
C VAL A 822 25.29 -4.91 3.06
N VAL A 823 25.01 -3.74 2.47
CA VAL A 823 24.20 -3.64 1.23
C VAL A 823 25.02 -3.45 -0.04
N ALA A 824 26.20 -2.84 0.05
CA ALA A 824 27.02 -2.52 -1.12
C ALA A 824 27.40 -3.75 -1.97
N PRO A 825 27.73 -4.92 -1.38
CA PRO A 825 28.01 -6.13 -2.16
C PRO A 825 26.81 -6.55 -3.02
N ALA A 826 25.59 -6.47 -2.49
CA ALA A 826 24.39 -6.82 -3.25
C ALA A 826 24.10 -5.79 -4.36
N LEU A 827 24.20 -4.49 -4.03
CA LEU A 827 23.80 -3.41 -4.94
C LEU A 827 24.76 -3.19 -6.12
N ALA A 828 26.06 -3.41 -5.91
CA ALA A 828 27.12 -3.04 -6.85
C ALA A 828 28.22 -4.11 -7.06
N GLY A 829 28.20 -5.22 -6.32
CA GLY A 829 29.16 -6.32 -6.49
C GLY A 829 30.61 -5.85 -6.39
N ALA A 830 31.43 -6.20 -7.39
CA ALA A 830 32.85 -5.81 -7.44
C ALA A 830 33.09 -4.31 -7.65
N ALA A 831 32.07 -3.56 -8.12
CA ALA A 831 32.13 -2.12 -8.29
C ALA A 831 31.71 -1.34 -7.03
N ALA A 832 31.42 -2.04 -5.92
CA ALA A 832 30.98 -1.43 -4.67
C ALA A 832 32.02 -0.41 -4.15
N PRO A 833 31.63 0.86 -3.95
CA PRO A 833 32.48 1.84 -3.29
C PRO A 833 32.68 1.47 -1.82
N ARG A 834 33.71 2.01 -1.18
CA ARG A 834 33.96 1.84 0.25
C ARG A 834 33.22 2.90 1.06
N ALA A 835 32.62 2.52 2.18
CA ALA A 835 32.14 3.48 3.16
C ALA A 835 33.30 4.13 3.92
N VAL A 836 33.27 5.45 4.08
CA VAL A 836 34.20 6.19 4.94
C VAL A 836 33.38 7.06 5.87
N HIS A 837 33.39 6.75 7.17
CA HIS A 837 32.80 7.64 8.16
C HIS A 837 33.66 8.88 8.32
N LEU A 838 33.01 10.05 8.23
CA LEU A 838 33.62 11.36 8.35
C LEU A 838 33.11 12.03 9.62
N GLU A 839 33.96 12.07 10.64
CA GLU A 839 33.71 12.66 11.95
C GLU A 839 33.76 14.21 11.83
N VAL A 840 32.68 14.78 11.30
CA VAL A 840 32.46 16.23 11.14
C VAL A 840 31.16 16.66 11.80
N SER A 841 31.06 17.94 12.16
CA SER A 841 29.83 18.58 12.60
C SER A 841 29.70 19.97 11.98
N ARG A 842 28.53 20.62 12.13
CA ARG A 842 28.41 22.04 11.77
C ARG A 842 29.43 22.91 12.51
N ARG A 843 29.72 22.59 13.78
CA ARG A 843 30.70 23.30 14.59
C ARG A 843 32.14 23.08 14.11
N SER A 844 32.52 21.84 13.79
CA SER A 844 33.89 21.54 13.34
C SER A 844 34.19 22.02 11.92
N THR A 845 33.16 22.37 11.13
CA THR A 845 33.30 22.78 9.72
C THR A 845 33.02 24.25 9.47
N PHE A 846 32.18 24.91 10.28
CA PHE A 846 31.79 26.31 10.05
C PHE A 846 32.99 27.26 10.17
N GLY A 847 33.71 27.24 11.30
CA GLY A 847 34.91 28.07 11.50
C GLY A 847 35.95 27.95 10.37
N PRO A 848 36.40 26.72 10.03
CA PRO A 848 37.30 26.47 8.89
C PRO A 848 36.83 26.98 7.53
N SER A 849 35.52 27.12 7.34
CA SER A 849 34.92 27.59 6.08
C SER A 849 34.95 29.12 5.90
N LEU A 850 35.24 29.88 6.97
CA LEU A 850 35.23 31.34 6.95
C LEU A 850 36.49 31.87 6.22
N ALA A 851 36.30 32.68 5.19
CA ALA A 851 37.41 33.26 4.43
C ALA A 851 37.97 34.52 5.13
N GLY A 852 37.12 35.24 5.88
CA GLY A 852 37.52 36.49 6.55
C GLY A 852 36.65 36.97 7.70
N MET A 853 35.71 36.15 8.20
CA MET A 853 34.70 36.56 9.20
C MET A 853 33.97 37.85 8.80
N ASP A 854 33.69 38.03 7.51
CA ASP A 854 32.87 39.14 7.07
C ASP A 854 31.40 38.88 7.38
N ARG A 855 30.58 39.91 7.21
CA ARG A 855 29.15 39.83 7.50
C ARG A 855 28.48 38.77 6.61
N ASP A 856 28.87 38.68 5.33
CA ASP A 856 28.28 37.73 4.38
C ASP A 856 28.58 36.27 4.76
N ASP A 857 29.78 35.98 5.27
CA ASP A 857 30.16 34.68 5.83
C ASP A 857 29.29 34.31 7.04
N LEU A 858 29.06 35.25 7.95
CA LEU A 858 28.33 35.02 9.21
C LEU A 858 26.80 35.00 9.02
N LEU A 859 26.28 35.67 7.99
CA LEU A 859 24.86 35.60 7.62
C LEU A 859 24.41 34.17 7.34
N ARG A 860 25.34 33.27 6.93
CA ARG A 860 25.03 31.84 6.75
C ARG A 860 24.53 31.16 8.02
N MET A 861 25.01 31.62 9.18
CA MET A 861 24.54 31.19 10.49
C MET A 861 23.38 32.06 10.97
N TRP A 862 23.49 33.40 10.87
CA TRP A 862 22.51 34.32 11.44
C TRP A 862 21.12 34.27 10.79
N ARG A 863 21.00 33.83 9.53
CA ARG A 863 19.69 33.58 8.92
C ARG A 863 18.92 32.43 9.56
N GLN A 864 19.63 31.46 10.13
CA GLN A 864 19.03 30.35 10.87
C GLN A 864 18.92 30.66 12.37
N TYR A 865 19.87 31.44 12.91
CA TYR A 865 19.97 31.79 14.31
C TYR A 865 20.10 33.32 14.48
N PRO A 866 18.99 34.07 14.33
CA PRO A 866 19.03 35.54 14.35
C PRO A 866 19.31 36.13 15.74
N ASN A 867 19.14 35.32 16.81
CA ASN A 867 19.37 35.73 18.18
C ASN A 867 20.53 34.92 18.77
N GLN A 868 21.61 35.58 19.17
CA GLN A 868 22.81 34.90 19.67
C GLN A 868 23.51 35.74 20.74
N SER A 869 24.23 35.06 21.64
CA SER A 869 25.22 35.72 22.48
C SER A 869 26.61 35.71 21.84
N PRO A 870 27.52 36.62 22.22
CA PRO A 870 28.92 36.56 21.78
C PRO A 870 29.58 35.20 22.07
N ARG A 871 29.24 34.55 23.20
CA ARG A 871 29.69 33.19 23.50
C ARG A 871 29.20 32.20 22.44
N ALA A 872 27.91 32.20 22.12
CA ALA A 872 27.35 31.29 21.11
C ALA A 872 27.99 31.51 19.72
N LEU A 873 28.22 32.77 19.33
CA LEU A 873 28.92 33.13 18.09
C LEU A 873 30.34 32.58 18.06
N LEU A 874 31.15 32.84 19.09
CA LEU A 874 32.54 32.39 19.18
C LEU A 874 32.63 30.85 19.22
N THR A 875 31.79 30.20 20.02
CA THR A 875 31.73 28.74 20.11
C THR A 875 31.31 28.10 18.78
N SER A 876 30.37 28.70 18.04
CA SER A 876 29.94 28.20 16.72
C SER A 876 31.04 28.28 15.67
N MET A 877 31.97 29.22 15.82
CA MET A 877 33.20 29.32 15.02
C MET A 877 34.33 28.38 15.49
N GLY A 878 34.12 27.62 16.58
CA GLY A 878 35.13 26.76 17.18
C GLY A 878 36.19 27.51 18.00
N LEU A 879 35.90 28.75 18.44
CA LEU A 879 36.79 29.56 19.26
C LEU A 879 36.48 29.40 20.75
N ASP A 880 37.51 29.46 21.59
CA ASP A 880 37.37 29.51 23.05
C ASP A 880 36.84 30.88 23.48
N ALA A 881 35.54 30.96 23.81
CA ALA A 881 34.88 32.21 24.16
C ALA A 881 35.55 32.95 25.33
N GLU A 882 36.09 32.22 26.32
CA GLU A 882 36.74 32.83 27.50
C GLU A 882 37.99 33.63 27.10
N ALA A 883 38.72 33.15 26.08
CA ALA A 883 39.93 33.81 25.56
C ALA A 883 39.66 35.17 24.88
N PHE A 884 38.39 35.47 24.56
CA PHE A 884 37.94 36.70 23.89
C PHE A 884 37.08 37.61 24.78
N THR A 885 36.97 37.33 26.09
CA THR A 885 36.20 38.15 27.04
C THR A 885 36.59 39.64 26.96
N GLY A 886 37.88 39.92 26.80
CA GLY A 886 38.40 41.30 26.69
C GLY A 886 37.95 42.03 25.42
N ASP A 887 37.94 41.35 24.27
CA ASP A 887 37.50 41.94 22.99
C ASP A 887 36.01 42.21 23.01
N VAL A 888 35.24 41.26 23.54
CA VAL A 888 33.77 41.38 23.68
C VAL A 888 33.43 42.57 24.58
N ALA A 889 34.12 42.72 25.72
CA ALA A 889 33.94 43.87 26.60
C ALA A 889 34.34 45.19 25.94
N ALA A 890 35.42 45.22 25.15
CA ALA A 890 35.87 46.41 24.42
C ALA A 890 34.85 46.88 23.36
N ALA A 891 34.11 45.95 22.77
CA ALA A 891 33.00 46.26 21.86
C ALA A 891 31.71 46.73 22.58
N GLY A 892 31.67 46.67 23.92
CA GLY A 892 30.51 47.04 24.74
C GLY A 892 29.47 45.93 24.88
N LEU A 893 29.90 44.68 24.85
CA LEU A 893 29.07 43.48 24.96
C LEU A 893 29.48 42.65 26.19
N ARG A 894 28.59 41.78 26.67
CA ARG A 894 28.95 40.69 27.61
C ARG A 894 28.87 39.34 26.91
N LEU A 895 29.72 38.38 27.30
CA LEU A 895 29.78 37.06 26.66
C LEU A 895 28.42 36.34 26.58
N ASP A 896 27.64 36.40 27.65
CA ASP A 896 26.35 35.72 27.78
C ASP A 896 25.14 36.63 27.50
N GLU A 897 25.39 37.85 27.00
CA GLU A 897 24.31 38.76 26.59
C GLU A 897 23.65 38.26 25.30
N VAL A 898 22.35 38.00 25.34
CA VAL A 898 21.54 37.67 24.16
C VAL A 898 21.32 38.94 23.34
N ILE A 899 21.74 38.91 22.08
CA ILE A 899 21.51 39.98 21.11
C ILE A 899 20.38 39.53 20.18
N GLU A 900 19.26 40.27 20.19
CA GLU A 900 18.17 40.07 19.23
C GLU A 900 18.53 40.73 17.90
N GLY A 901 18.45 39.97 16.79
CA GLY A 901 18.87 40.48 15.48
C GLY A 901 20.37 40.77 15.40
N VAL A 902 21.20 39.79 15.78
CA VAL A 902 22.67 39.93 15.91
C VAL A 902 23.34 40.46 14.64
N ALA A 903 22.77 40.20 13.47
CA ALA A 903 23.30 40.66 12.18
C ALA A 903 23.25 42.19 12.01
N ASP A 904 22.39 42.89 12.74
CA ASP A 904 22.17 44.34 12.62
C ASP A 904 22.68 45.12 13.85
N ASP A 905 23.26 44.46 14.85
CA ASP A 905 23.76 45.12 16.06
C ASP A 905 25.10 45.84 15.79
N PRO A 906 25.18 47.17 15.96
CA PRO A 906 26.39 47.94 15.68
C PRO A 906 27.57 47.59 16.60
N ARG A 907 27.32 46.96 17.75
CA ARG A 907 28.36 46.50 18.67
C ARG A 907 29.06 45.26 18.12
N ILE A 908 28.33 44.41 17.39
CA ILE A 908 28.92 43.28 16.65
C ILE A 908 29.80 43.79 15.51
N ASP A 909 29.37 44.83 14.79
CA ASP A 909 30.23 45.47 13.77
C ASP A 909 31.53 46.03 14.37
N ARG A 910 31.47 46.61 15.58
CA ARG A 910 32.67 47.06 16.30
C ARG A 910 33.60 45.91 16.65
N LEU A 911 33.07 44.79 17.13
CA LEU A 911 33.85 43.59 17.45
C LEU A 911 34.53 43.03 16.19
N LEU A 912 33.75 42.82 15.12
CA LEU A 912 34.24 42.26 13.86
C LEU A 912 35.16 43.22 13.10
N GLY A 913 35.06 44.53 13.37
CA GLY A 913 35.90 45.58 12.82
C GLY A 913 37.22 45.81 13.56
N ASP A 914 37.39 45.29 14.79
CA ASP A 914 38.62 45.45 15.58
C ASP A 914 39.77 44.63 14.96
N PRO A 915 40.87 45.28 14.50
CA PRO A 915 42.01 44.57 13.93
C PRO A 915 42.66 43.56 14.87
N ALA A 916 42.68 43.81 16.18
CA ALA A 916 43.29 42.93 17.17
C ALA A 916 42.47 41.64 17.34
N PHE A 917 41.14 41.78 17.41
CA PHE A 917 40.21 40.66 17.40
C PHE A 917 40.36 39.84 16.12
N ARG A 918 40.29 40.50 14.95
CA ARG A 918 40.40 39.84 13.63
C ARG A 918 41.70 39.05 13.47
N ALA A 919 42.83 39.60 13.92
CA ALA A 919 44.11 38.91 13.84
C ALA A 919 44.15 37.64 14.70
N ARG A 920 43.65 37.71 15.95
CA ARG A 920 43.65 36.55 16.86
C ARG A 920 42.65 35.48 16.43
N ALA A 921 41.41 35.87 16.15
CA ALA A 921 40.39 34.94 15.68
C ALA A 921 40.78 34.35 14.32
N GLY A 922 41.29 35.16 13.38
CA GLY A 922 41.76 34.68 12.08
C GLY A 922 42.89 33.64 12.17
N ALA A 923 43.85 33.83 13.07
CA ALA A 923 44.92 32.83 13.29
C ALA A 923 44.37 31.49 13.82
N ALA A 924 43.40 31.53 14.75
CA ALA A 924 42.75 30.33 15.27
C ALA A 924 41.91 29.62 14.20
N LEU A 925 41.16 30.37 13.38
CA LEU A 925 40.37 29.81 12.27
C LEU A 925 41.26 29.17 11.20
N GLN A 926 42.40 29.79 10.86
CA GLN A 926 43.35 29.19 9.92
C GLN A 926 43.94 27.88 10.48
N GLN A 927 44.27 27.84 11.77
CA GLN A 927 44.74 26.61 12.42
C GLN A 927 43.66 25.52 12.38
N ALA A 928 42.40 25.87 12.63
CA ALA A 928 41.28 24.94 12.52
C ALA A 928 41.11 24.43 11.07
N ARG A 929 41.27 25.31 10.07
CA ARG A 929 41.24 24.94 8.64
C ARG A 929 42.36 23.98 8.27
N ASP A 930 43.59 24.26 8.69
CA ASP A 930 44.74 23.37 8.46
C ASP A 930 44.53 22.00 9.14
N GLY A 931 43.95 21.97 10.34
CA GLY A 931 43.58 20.75 11.05
C GLY A 931 42.52 19.93 10.31
N LEU A 932 41.45 20.57 9.84
CA LEU A 932 40.41 19.92 9.04
C LEU A 932 40.96 19.38 7.72
N LEU A 933 41.78 20.15 6.99
CA LEU A 933 42.42 19.68 5.75
C LEU A 933 43.34 18.47 5.98
N ALA A 934 44.12 18.48 7.08
CA ALA A 934 44.95 17.34 7.47
C ALA A 934 44.14 16.10 7.87
N TYR A 935 42.95 16.28 8.44
CA TYR A 935 42.03 15.19 8.77
C TYR A 935 41.37 14.61 7.51
N LEU A 936 40.94 15.48 6.58
CA LEU A 936 40.33 15.08 5.30
C LEU A 936 41.32 14.31 4.40
N GLY A 937 42.59 14.73 4.40
CA GLY A 937 43.76 14.03 3.82
C GLY A 937 43.47 12.85 2.89
N ASP A 938 43.74 11.64 3.38
CA ASP A 938 43.61 10.36 2.66
C ASP A 938 42.17 9.79 2.63
N ARG A 939 41.25 10.41 3.37
CA ARG A 939 39.83 10.03 3.40
C ARG A 939 39.12 10.45 2.11
N LEU A 940 39.52 11.58 1.53
CA LEU A 940 39.01 12.03 0.23
C LEU A 940 39.46 11.10 -0.90
N PRO A 941 38.65 10.96 -1.97
CA PRO A 941 39.13 10.32 -3.19
C PRO A 941 40.32 11.12 -3.77
N PRO A 942 41.35 10.44 -4.31
CA PRO A 942 42.56 11.11 -4.78
C PRO A 942 42.27 12.14 -5.89
N ASP A 943 41.40 11.78 -6.84
CA ASP A 943 40.96 12.60 -7.97
C ASP A 943 39.43 12.48 -8.15
N GLY A 944 38.81 13.47 -8.79
CA GLY A 944 37.38 13.43 -9.13
C GLY A 944 36.42 13.98 -8.06
N ASP A 945 35.16 13.60 -8.22
CA ASP A 945 34.03 14.04 -7.40
C ASP A 945 34.07 13.44 -5.99
N VAL A 946 33.57 14.20 -5.02
CA VAL A 946 33.30 13.72 -3.66
C VAL A 946 31.82 13.38 -3.53
N VAL A 947 31.50 12.13 -3.20
CA VAL A 947 30.13 11.72 -2.84
C VAL A 947 29.99 11.73 -1.32
N LEU A 948 29.10 12.57 -0.81
CA LEU A 948 28.87 12.82 0.61
C LEU A 948 27.43 12.47 0.97
N VAL A 949 27.23 11.74 2.06
CA VAL A 949 25.92 11.48 2.68
C VAL A 949 25.85 12.27 3.98
N ASP A 950 24.77 13.01 4.18
CA ASP A 950 24.51 13.78 5.39
C ASP A 950 23.01 13.65 5.75
N VAL A 951 22.71 13.50 7.04
CA VAL A 951 21.33 13.41 7.55
C VAL A 951 20.73 14.82 7.71
N GLY A 952 21.57 15.86 7.75
CA GLY A 952 21.12 17.25 7.88
C GLY A 952 20.30 17.74 6.68
N TRP A 953 19.18 18.41 6.96
CA TRP A 953 18.13 18.67 5.98
C TRP A 953 18.34 19.88 5.05
N ARG A 954 19.47 20.58 5.15
CA ARG A 954 19.82 21.74 4.28
C ARG A 954 21.23 21.66 3.71
N GLY A 955 21.99 20.63 4.09
CA GLY A 955 23.37 20.41 3.63
C GLY A 955 24.38 21.46 4.08
N THR A 956 24.24 22.03 5.28
CA THR A 956 25.17 23.05 5.79
C THR A 956 26.61 22.51 5.97
N ILE A 957 26.77 21.24 6.33
CA ILE A 957 28.09 20.62 6.45
C ILE A 957 28.77 20.54 5.08
N GLN A 958 28.05 20.08 4.05
CA GLN A 958 28.53 20.08 2.67
C GLN A 958 28.93 21.49 2.21
N ASP A 959 28.09 22.49 2.49
CA ASP A 959 28.36 23.89 2.13
C ASP A 959 29.66 24.42 2.75
N ASN A 960 29.97 24.00 3.98
CA ASN A 960 31.21 24.36 4.65
C ASN A 960 32.40 23.64 4.03
N LEU A 961 32.29 22.33 3.80
CA LEU A 961 33.35 21.52 3.20
C LEU A 961 33.70 21.97 1.77
N ALA A 962 32.70 22.32 0.97
CA ALA A 962 32.89 22.82 -0.39
C ALA A 962 33.67 24.15 -0.45
N ARG A 963 33.53 25.01 0.57
CA ARG A 963 34.33 26.24 0.73
C ARG A 963 35.75 25.97 1.24
N VAL A 964 35.93 24.87 1.97
CA VAL A 964 37.25 24.39 2.38
C VAL A 964 38.00 23.76 1.18
N LEU A 965 37.27 23.12 0.27
CA LEU A 965 37.76 22.42 -0.91
C LEU A 965 37.23 23.02 -2.24
N PRO A 966 37.60 24.26 -2.59
CA PRO A 966 37.00 24.96 -3.74
C PRO A 966 37.27 24.26 -5.09
N ASP A 967 38.35 23.49 -5.21
CA ASP A 967 38.74 22.79 -6.44
C ASP A 967 38.12 21.40 -6.57
N ARG A 968 37.26 21.00 -5.62
CA ARG A 968 36.59 19.69 -5.62
C ARG A 968 35.10 19.88 -5.76
N HIS A 969 34.51 19.19 -6.72
CA HIS A 969 33.07 19.12 -6.85
C HIS A 969 32.51 18.08 -5.86
N THR A 970 31.48 18.46 -5.11
CA THR A 970 30.88 17.61 -4.06
C THR A 970 29.41 17.37 -4.32
N VAL A 971 29.02 16.10 -4.42
CA VAL A 971 27.63 15.65 -4.57
C VAL A 971 27.13 15.17 -3.23
N GLY A 972 26.10 15.83 -2.70
CA GLY A 972 25.49 15.54 -1.42
C GLY A 972 24.19 14.77 -1.59
N LEU A 973 24.06 13.65 -0.87
CA LEU A 973 22.87 12.80 -0.83
C LEU A 973 22.21 12.93 0.54
N TYR A 974 20.91 13.21 0.50
CA TYR A 974 20.09 13.52 1.68
C TYR A 974 18.83 12.67 1.70
N LEU A 975 18.30 12.38 2.89
CA LEU A 975 16.96 11.77 3.00
C LEU A 975 15.91 12.73 2.42
N GLY A 976 15.92 13.99 2.87
CA GLY A 976 15.08 15.07 2.37
C GLY A 976 15.81 16.41 2.42
N LEU A 977 15.41 17.36 1.55
CA LEU A 977 15.98 18.70 1.48
C LEU A 977 14.91 19.77 1.71
N PHE A 978 15.12 20.59 2.74
CA PHE A 978 14.36 21.81 2.99
C PHE A 978 14.90 22.99 2.17
N PRO A 979 14.10 24.07 2.02
CA PRO A 979 14.53 25.24 1.27
C PRO A 979 15.87 25.78 1.73
N PHE A 980 16.77 26.13 0.82
CA PHE A 980 18.05 26.72 1.23
C PHE A 980 17.85 28.12 1.81
N LEU A 981 18.47 28.37 2.97
CA LEU A 981 18.49 29.71 3.58
C LEU A 981 19.61 30.59 3.00
N ASN A 982 20.55 29.98 2.27
CA ASN A 982 21.78 30.60 1.83
C ASN A 982 22.08 30.29 0.36
N PRO A 983 22.76 31.19 -0.37
CA PRO A 983 23.37 30.87 -1.64
C PRO A 983 24.31 29.66 -1.51
N GLN A 984 24.12 28.71 -2.40
CA GLN A 984 24.86 27.45 -2.44
C GLN A 984 26.21 27.67 -3.14
N PRO A 985 27.31 27.02 -2.69
CA PRO A 985 28.58 27.06 -3.41
C PRO A 985 28.44 26.61 -4.87
N PRO A 986 29.24 27.13 -5.81
CA PRO A 986 29.16 26.74 -7.22
C PRO A 986 29.68 25.33 -7.50
N ASN A 987 30.42 24.74 -6.56
CA ASN A 987 31.02 23.40 -6.66
C ASN A 987 30.23 22.32 -5.89
N VAL A 988 28.94 22.55 -5.61
CA VAL A 988 28.08 21.55 -4.97
C VAL A 988 26.89 21.16 -5.83
N GLU A 989 26.53 19.89 -5.75
CA GLU A 989 25.27 19.35 -6.18
C GLU A 989 24.58 18.69 -4.96
N LYS A 990 23.26 18.87 -4.83
CA LYS A 990 22.48 18.32 -3.72
C LYS A 990 21.29 17.54 -4.28
N ARG A 991 21.09 16.33 -3.78
CA ARG A 991 20.01 15.44 -4.19
C ARG A 991 19.37 14.83 -2.95
N ALA A 992 18.05 14.76 -2.95
CA ALA A 992 17.31 14.03 -1.93
C ALA A 992 16.73 12.73 -2.49
N VAL A 993 16.56 11.72 -1.64
CA VAL A 993 15.95 10.43 -2.01
C VAL A 993 14.45 10.35 -1.70
N ALA A 994 13.93 11.18 -0.78
CA ALA A 994 12.50 11.27 -0.49
C ALA A 994 11.88 12.53 -1.11
N PHE A 995 12.21 13.72 -0.57
CA PHE A 995 11.63 15.00 -1.02
C PHE A 995 12.71 16.08 -1.19
N ASP A 996 12.49 17.01 -2.11
CA ASP A 996 13.36 18.18 -2.30
C ASP A 996 12.53 19.45 -2.53
N ALA A 997 12.40 20.24 -1.47
CA ALA A 997 11.65 21.49 -1.52
C ALA A 997 12.30 22.55 -2.43
N ASN A 998 13.61 22.43 -2.73
CA ASN A 998 14.31 23.32 -3.65
C ASN A 998 14.00 22.98 -5.13
N ALA A 999 13.50 21.77 -5.38
CA ALA A 999 13.01 21.32 -6.68
C ALA A 999 11.48 21.37 -6.80
N GLY A 1000 10.78 21.96 -5.81
CA GLY A 1000 9.32 22.09 -5.81
C GLY A 1000 8.55 20.93 -5.17
N HIS A 1001 9.24 19.98 -4.53
CA HIS A 1001 8.65 18.83 -3.83
C HIS A 1001 8.68 19.05 -2.32
N ASP A 1002 7.68 19.74 -1.78
CA ASP A 1002 7.61 20.08 -0.34
C ASP A 1002 7.08 18.92 0.51
N PHE A 1003 7.75 18.65 1.63
CA PHE A 1003 7.32 17.68 2.62
C PHE A 1003 6.12 18.14 3.46
N GLY A 1004 5.81 19.44 3.52
CA GLY A 1004 4.59 19.94 4.18
C GLY A 1004 4.58 19.81 5.71
N TYR A 1005 5.72 19.51 6.35
CA TYR A 1005 5.88 19.52 7.81
C TYR A 1005 6.96 20.52 8.23
N ALA A 1006 6.69 21.27 9.30
CA ALA A 1006 7.56 22.36 9.77
C ALA A 1006 8.83 21.88 10.53
N ASP A 1007 8.81 20.68 11.12
CA ASP A 1007 9.93 20.17 11.95
C ASP A 1007 9.98 18.62 12.07
N PRO A 1008 10.21 17.88 10.97
CA PRO A 1008 10.45 16.44 11.00
C PRO A 1008 11.86 15.92 11.42
N PRO A 1009 12.96 16.71 11.45
CA PRO A 1009 14.34 16.19 11.58
C PRO A 1009 14.58 15.26 12.76
N ALA A 1010 14.19 15.71 13.95
CA ALA A 1010 14.74 15.19 15.18
C ALA A 1010 14.22 13.77 15.49
N VAL A 1011 13.05 13.43 14.98
CA VAL A 1011 12.41 12.11 15.04
C VAL A 1011 13.18 11.05 14.27
N VAL A 1012 13.69 11.39 13.08
CA VAL A 1012 14.47 10.48 12.24
C VAL A 1012 15.91 10.44 12.73
N GLU A 1013 16.44 11.59 13.14
CA GLU A 1013 17.82 11.72 13.62
C GLU A 1013 18.05 10.93 14.92
N ALA A 1014 17.17 11.03 15.91
CA ALA A 1014 17.38 10.40 17.22
C ALA A 1014 17.69 8.88 17.19
N PRO A 1015 16.95 8.02 16.47
CA PRO A 1015 17.30 6.60 16.35
C PRO A 1015 18.53 6.35 15.47
N TRP A 1016 18.92 7.30 14.61
CA TRP A 1016 20.07 7.19 13.72
C TRP A 1016 21.36 7.71 14.35
N THR A 1017 21.28 8.52 15.42
CA THR A 1017 22.44 9.05 16.16
C THR A 1017 23.00 7.98 17.11
N PRO A 1018 24.18 7.38 16.83
CA PRO A 1018 24.82 6.43 17.74
C PRO A 1018 25.39 7.13 18.98
N ASP A 1019 25.86 6.36 19.96
CA ASP A 1019 26.57 6.86 21.15
C ASP A 1019 27.99 7.35 20.84
N LEU A 1020 28.08 8.42 20.04
CA LEU A 1020 29.33 9.08 19.70
C LEU A 1020 29.26 10.55 20.14
N PRO A 1021 30.33 11.10 20.73
CA PRO A 1021 30.38 12.52 21.08
C PRO A 1021 30.50 13.39 19.84
N SER A 1022 30.00 14.63 19.91
CA SER A 1022 30.09 15.58 18.80
C SER A 1022 31.54 16.01 18.54
N VAL A 1023 31.94 16.14 17.28
CA VAL A 1023 33.27 16.65 16.92
C VAL A 1023 33.27 18.18 16.94
N VAL A 1024 34.28 18.76 17.56
CA VAL A 1024 34.38 20.22 17.78
C VAL A 1024 35.53 20.86 17.01
N GLY A 1025 36.49 20.05 16.55
CA GLY A 1025 37.67 20.50 15.81
C GLY A 1025 38.66 19.36 15.60
N TYR A 1026 39.89 19.70 15.20
CA TYR A 1026 40.92 18.71 14.85
C TYR A 1026 42.27 19.08 15.43
N ARG A 1027 42.96 18.10 16.02
CA ARG A 1027 44.32 18.26 16.55
C ARG A 1027 45.32 17.69 15.55
N ARG A 1028 46.20 18.54 15.03
CA ARG A 1028 47.18 18.15 14.01
C ARG A 1028 48.42 17.47 14.62
N HIS A 1029 48.82 16.36 14.00
CA HIS A 1029 50.03 15.58 14.29
C HIS A 1029 50.85 15.41 12.99
N GLY A 1030 51.65 16.41 12.64
CA GLY A 1030 52.42 16.40 11.39
C GLY A 1030 51.52 16.60 10.16
N ALA A 1031 51.44 15.59 9.28
CA ALA A 1031 50.58 15.60 8.09
C ALA A 1031 49.15 15.07 8.37
N ALA A 1032 48.93 14.39 9.49
CA ALA A 1032 47.63 13.85 9.89
C ALA A 1032 46.99 14.75 10.97
N ALA A 1033 45.69 14.58 11.18
CA ALA A 1033 44.99 15.17 12.33
C ALA A 1033 43.96 14.18 12.90
N GLU A 1034 43.71 14.31 14.20
CA GLU A 1034 42.71 13.52 14.94
C GLU A 1034 41.52 14.40 15.35
N PRO A 1035 40.29 13.89 15.31
CA PRO A 1035 39.13 14.62 15.77
C PRO A 1035 39.21 14.92 17.28
N VAL A 1036 38.75 16.11 17.65
CA VAL A 1036 38.55 16.52 19.04
C VAL A 1036 37.06 16.49 19.34
N PHE A 1037 36.69 15.82 20.42
CA PHE A 1037 35.31 15.58 20.79
C PHE A 1037 34.85 16.47 21.95
N GLU A 1038 33.55 16.77 21.98
CA GLU A 1038 32.89 17.46 23.08
C GLU A 1038 32.81 16.56 24.31
N ALA A 1039 32.96 17.15 25.50
CA ALA A 1039 32.74 16.44 26.75
C ALA A 1039 31.23 16.34 27.01
N GLU A 1040 30.63 15.21 26.65
CA GLU A 1040 29.21 14.90 26.85
C GLU A 1040 29.03 13.81 27.93
N GLY A 1041 27.89 13.79 28.61
CA GLY A 1041 27.53 12.72 29.56
C GLY A 1041 27.05 11.43 28.85
N PRO A 1042 27.03 10.27 29.54
CA PRO A 1042 26.55 9.02 28.96
C PRO A 1042 25.07 9.12 28.57
N ARG A 1043 24.72 8.73 27.33
CA ARG A 1043 23.34 8.70 26.84
C ARG A 1043 22.69 7.34 27.20
N ALA A 1044 21.36 7.21 27.17
CA ALA A 1044 20.67 5.94 27.41
C ALA A 1044 20.51 5.17 26.08
N ILE A 1045 21.34 4.13 25.89
CA ILE A 1045 21.86 3.71 24.58
C ILE A 1045 21.25 2.40 24.03
N ALA A 1046 20.70 1.55 24.89
CA ALA A 1046 20.34 0.19 24.52
C ALA A 1046 19.26 0.11 23.42
N ALA A 1047 18.23 0.96 23.50
CA ALA A 1047 17.16 1.01 22.50
C ALA A 1047 17.66 1.52 21.13
N VAL A 1048 18.52 2.55 21.11
CA VAL A 1048 19.12 3.06 19.87
C VAL A 1048 19.97 2.00 19.19
N HIS A 1049 20.84 1.32 19.95
CA HIS A 1049 21.65 0.23 19.40
C HIS A 1049 20.79 -0.91 18.86
N ALA A 1050 19.74 -1.32 19.60
CA ALA A 1050 18.84 -2.37 19.15
C ALA A 1050 18.08 -2.00 17.87
N PHE A 1051 17.65 -0.74 17.73
CA PHE A 1051 17.07 -0.22 16.48
C PHE A 1051 18.09 -0.31 15.32
N GLN A 1052 19.30 0.21 15.53
CA GLN A 1052 20.33 0.27 14.49
C GLN A 1052 20.80 -1.13 14.06
N ASP A 1053 21.02 -2.03 15.00
CA ASP A 1053 21.42 -3.41 14.74
C ASP A 1053 20.33 -4.16 13.96
N ALA A 1054 19.06 -3.95 14.30
CA ALA A 1054 17.94 -4.51 13.57
C ALA A 1054 17.81 -3.94 12.14
N VAL A 1055 18.07 -2.65 11.93
CA VAL A 1055 18.16 -2.08 10.58
C VAL A 1055 19.29 -2.76 9.79
N VAL A 1056 20.49 -2.85 10.36
CA VAL A 1056 21.65 -3.49 9.70
C VAL A 1056 21.35 -4.95 9.36
N GLY A 1057 20.66 -5.68 10.25
CA GLY A 1057 20.23 -7.06 9.99
C GLY A 1057 19.19 -7.20 8.88
N ALA A 1058 18.27 -6.24 8.77
CA ALA A 1058 17.22 -6.24 7.73
C ALA A 1058 17.71 -5.68 6.38
N ALA A 1059 18.76 -4.86 6.38
CA ALA A 1059 19.21 -4.12 5.20
C ALA A 1059 19.56 -5.00 3.97
N PRO A 1060 20.19 -6.19 4.11
CA PRO A 1060 20.42 -7.09 2.98
C PRO A 1060 19.13 -7.57 2.30
N LEU A 1061 18.03 -7.72 3.05
CA LEU A 1061 16.74 -8.12 2.48
C LEU A 1061 16.19 -7.03 1.56
N VAL A 1062 16.25 -5.77 2.01
CA VAL A 1062 15.83 -4.61 1.19
C VAL A 1062 16.72 -4.46 -0.04
N ALA A 1063 18.03 -4.55 0.12
CA ALA A 1063 18.97 -4.42 -1.00
C ALA A 1063 18.83 -5.57 -2.01
N GLY A 1064 18.67 -6.81 -1.54
CA GLY A 1064 18.39 -7.97 -2.37
C GLY A 1064 17.08 -7.82 -3.14
N TRP A 1065 16.02 -7.34 -2.46
CA TRP A 1065 14.75 -7.03 -3.10
C TRP A 1065 14.90 -5.97 -4.20
N MET A 1066 15.65 -4.88 -3.95
CA MET A 1066 15.89 -3.83 -4.95
C MET A 1066 16.57 -4.40 -6.20
N VAL A 1067 17.60 -5.24 -6.02
CA VAL A 1067 18.32 -5.88 -7.13
C VAL A 1067 17.41 -6.85 -7.88
N ALA A 1068 16.70 -7.72 -7.15
CA ALA A 1068 15.80 -8.72 -7.73
C ALA A 1068 14.66 -8.08 -8.53
N HIS A 1069 14.21 -6.87 -8.17
CA HIS A 1069 13.15 -6.15 -8.87
C HIS A 1069 13.66 -5.09 -9.86
N GLY A 1070 14.99 -4.95 -10.03
CA GLY A 1070 15.57 -3.93 -10.92
C GLY A 1070 15.28 -2.48 -10.50
N VAL A 1071 15.06 -2.26 -9.21
CA VAL A 1071 14.65 -0.97 -8.65
C VAL A 1071 15.88 -0.11 -8.33
N THR A 1072 15.81 1.17 -8.68
CA THR A 1072 16.80 2.20 -8.32
C THR A 1072 16.23 3.15 -7.28
N THR A 1073 17.08 3.89 -6.58
CA THR A 1073 16.60 4.90 -5.62
C THR A 1073 15.78 6.00 -6.29
N GLU A 1074 16.08 6.35 -7.55
CA GLU A 1074 15.31 7.33 -8.31
C GLU A 1074 13.85 6.87 -8.51
N MET A 1075 13.63 5.60 -8.83
CA MET A 1075 12.29 5.01 -8.97
C MET A 1075 11.51 4.96 -7.65
N LEU A 1076 12.22 4.89 -6.51
CA LEU A 1076 11.60 4.76 -5.19
C LEU A 1076 11.20 6.09 -4.56
N ARG A 1077 11.55 7.24 -5.15
CA ARG A 1077 11.39 8.56 -4.54
C ARG A 1077 10.02 8.77 -3.87
N GLU A 1078 8.95 8.58 -4.64
CA GLU A 1078 7.57 8.76 -4.16
C GLU A 1078 7.23 7.79 -3.03
N GLN A 1079 7.72 6.55 -3.11
CA GLN A 1079 7.49 5.52 -2.09
C GLN A 1079 8.30 5.80 -0.82
N THR A 1080 9.53 6.30 -0.94
CA THR A 1080 10.35 6.76 0.19
C THR A 1080 9.72 7.95 0.88
N GLU A 1081 9.19 8.91 0.12
CA GLU A 1081 8.43 10.03 0.68
C GLU A 1081 7.17 9.56 1.41
N ARG A 1082 6.38 8.67 0.79
CA ARG A 1082 5.18 8.09 1.42
C ARG A 1082 5.52 7.40 2.75
N VAL A 1083 6.53 6.54 2.76
CA VAL A 1083 6.96 5.82 3.97
C VAL A 1083 7.46 6.80 5.03
N LEU A 1084 8.19 7.85 4.65
CA LEU A 1084 8.66 8.88 5.58
C LEU A 1084 7.50 9.68 6.18
N ARG A 1085 6.47 10.03 5.39
CA ARG A 1085 5.25 10.69 5.86
C ARG A 1085 4.49 9.80 6.85
N GLU A 1086 4.33 8.51 6.53
CA GLU A 1086 3.70 7.52 7.41
C GLU A 1086 4.48 7.38 8.73
N TYR A 1087 5.81 7.30 8.66
CA TYR A 1087 6.69 7.21 9.81
C TYR A 1087 6.55 8.42 10.75
N TYR A 1088 6.40 9.63 10.18
CA TYR A 1088 6.21 10.85 10.96
C TYR A 1088 4.80 10.96 11.57
N ALA A 1089 3.77 10.65 10.77
CA ALA A 1089 2.37 10.76 11.17
C ALA A 1089 1.96 9.68 12.19
N SER A 1090 2.57 8.50 12.12
CA SER A 1090 2.30 7.37 13.00
C SER A 1090 3.58 6.61 13.34
N PRO A 1091 4.42 7.14 14.22
CA PRO A 1091 5.69 6.51 14.55
C PRO A 1091 5.54 5.12 15.18
N PRO A 1092 6.45 4.19 14.87
CA PRO A 1092 6.57 2.95 15.63
C PRO A 1092 6.83 3.25 17.12
N GLY A 1093 6.24 2.47 18.02
CA GLY A 1093 6.37 2.66 19.47
C GLY A 1093 7.84 2.75 19.95
N GLY A 1094 8.72 1.90 19.42
CA GLY A 1094 10.15 1.94 19.77
C GLY A 1094 10.88 3.22 19.33
N VAL A 1095 10.43 3.88 18.26
CA VAL A 1095 10.97 5.18 17.83
C VAL A 1095 10.49 6.28 18.77
N ALA A 1096 9.23 6.22 19.18
CA ALA A 1096 8.69 7.13 20.20
C ALA A 1096 9.47 6.99 21.51
N ASP A 1097 9.76 5.77 21.97
CA ASP A 1097 10.56 5.50 23.17
C ASP A 1097 11.95 6.17 23.08
N ILE A 1098 12.69 5.94 21.99
CA ILE A 1098 14.00 6.56 21.73
C ILE A 1098 13.91 8.09 21.71
N TRP A 1099 12.92 8.63 20.99
CA TRP A 1099 12.71 10.07 20.93
C TRP A 1099 12.50 10.63 22.34
N PHE A 1100 11.68 9.98 23.15
CA PHE A 1100 11.30 10.51 24.44
C PHE A 1100 12.34 10.35 25.55
N ASP A 1101 13.24 9.37 25.42
CA ASP A 1101 14.34 9.10 26.34
C ASP A 1101 15.64 9.84 25.96
N SER A 1102 15.71 10.44 24.76
CA SER A 1102 16.87 11.23 24.31
C SER A 1102 16.81 12.70 24.74
N THR A 1103 17.96 13.31 25.02
CA THR A 1103 18.12 14.78 25.08
C THR A 1103 18.66 15.27 23.74
N HIS A 1104 17.92 16.15 23.05
CA HIS A 1104 18.39 16.74 21.80
C HIS A 1104 19.13 18.04 22.12
N ASP A 1105 20.46 17.96 22.25
CA ASP A 1105 21.31 19.11 22.54
C ASP A 1105 22.04 19.55 21.25
N ASP A 1106 21.47 20.50 20.51
CA ASP A 1106 22.16 21.16 19.39
C ASP A 1106 22.83 22.45 19.89
N THR A 1107 24.15 22.41 20.07
CA THR A 1107 24.95 23.55 20.57
C THR A 1107 25.34 24.55 19.47
N PHE A 1108 25.04 24.27 18.19
CA PHE A 1108 25.39 25.14 17.08
C PHE A 1108 24.38 26.29 16.93
N GLY A 1109 24.87 27.53 17.02
CA GLY A 1109 24.06 28.73 16.88
C GLY A 1109 23.06 29.01 18.01
N ALA A 1110 23.03 28.18 19.07
CA ALA A 1110 22.00 28.22 20.11
C ALA A 1110 22.44 28.82 21.46
N LEU A 1111 21.46 29.43 22.12
CA LEU A 1111 21.36 29.69 23.56
C LEU A 1111 20.78 28.43 24.24
N ASN A 1112 21.59 27.40 24.48
CA ASN A 1112 21.08 26.21 25.17
C ASN A 1112 21.08 26.40 26.68
N ASP A 1113 19.98 26.94 27.18
CA ASP A 1113 19.48 26.68 28.54
C ASP A 1113 18.01 26.21 28.50
N THR A 1114 17.64 25.53 27.42
CA THR A 1114 16.46 24.67 27.41
C THR A 1114 16.94 23.25 27.23
N PRO A 1115 17.08 22.45 28.31
CA PRO A 1115 16.68 21.07 28.16
C PRO A 1115 15.31 21.14 27.49
N TYR A 1116 15.11 20.41 26.37
CA TYR A 1116 13.77 19.99 26.04
C TYR A 1116 13.30 19.24 27.28
N ALA A 1117 12.67 19.95 28.21
CA ALA A 1117 12.06 19.34 29.35
C ALA A 1117 10.85 18.67 28.71
N LYS A 1118 11.07 17.47 28.15
CA LYS A 1118 10.07 16.51 27.67
C LYS A 1118 9.28 16.04 28.90
N ARG A 1119 8.77 17.01 29.68
CA ARG A 1119 7.95 16.81 30.86
C ARG A 1119 6.72 16.10 30.36
N LEU A 1120 6.28 15.13 31.15
CA LEU A 1120 5.00 14.45 30.93
C LEU A 1120 3.93 15.53 30.69
N PRO A 1121 3.04 15.32 29.70
CA PRO A 1121 1.89 16.19 29.56
C PRO A 1121 1.14 16.26 30.91
N PRO A 1122 0.68 17.44 31.36
CA PRO A 1122 -0.07 17.57 32.60
C PRO A 1122 -1.24 16.56 32.65
N ARG A 1123 -1.61 16.11 33.87
CA ARG A 1123 -2.68 15.11 34.09
C ARG A 1123 -4.01 15.47 33.41
N SER A 1124 -4.24 16.73 33.09
CA SER A 1124 -5.38 17.20 32.29
C SER A 1124 -5.43 16.57 30.90
N ILE A 1125 -4.28 16.36 30.23
CA ILE A 1125 -4.20 15.69 28.93
C ILE A 1125 -4.52 14.19 29.03
N LEU A 1126 -4.25 13.57 30.19
CA LEU A 1126 -4.63 12.17 30.44
C LEU A 1126 -6.14 12.00 30.70
N ALA A 1127 -6.83 13.07 31.12
CA ALA A 1127 -8.29 13.08 31.25
C ALA A 1127 -9.01 13.21 29.89
N ASP A 1128 -8.31 13.72 28.87
CA ASP A 1128 -8.78 13.88 27.49
C ASP A 1128 -8.47 12.67 26.58
N VAL A 1129 -7.92 11.56 27.11
CA VAL A 1129 -7.65 10.33 26.33
C VAL A 1129 -8.93 9.51 26.07
N GLY A 1130 -10.09 10.18 26.10
CA GLY A 1130 -11.29 9.72 25.43
C GLY A 1130 -11.28 10.18 23.98
N VAL A 1131 -10.72 9.36 23.09
CA VAL A 1131 -10.95 9.37 21.63
C VAL A 1131 -10.76 10.72 20.91
N ILE A 1132 -9.64 10.80 20.18
CA ILE A 1132 -9.26 11.81 19.16
C ILE A 1132 -10.45 12.72 18.71
N GLY A 1133 -10.59 13.84 19.39
CA GLY A 1133 -11.43 15.00 19.03
C GLY A 1133 -10.58 16.27 19.16
N ASN A 1134 -10.91 17.28 18.35
CA ASN A 1134 -10.22 18.57 18.15
C ASN A 1134 -9.19 18.99 19.25
N PRO A 1135 -7.94 19.39 18.89
CA PRO A 1135 -7.02 19.92 19.90
C PRO A 1135 -7.65 21.13 20.60
N ALA A 1136 -7.68 21.08 21.93
CA ALA A 1136 -8.03 22.23 22.75
C ALA A 1136 -7.17 23.46 22.38
N PRO A 1137 -7.67 24.69 22.60
CA PRO A 1137 -6.84 25.89 22.45
C PRO A 1137 -5.59 25.75 23.33
N VAL A 1138 -4.44 26.04 22.72
CA VAL A 1138 -3.10 25.93 23.33
C VAL A 1138 -3.13 26.54 24.74
N THR A 1139 -2.99 25.69 25.75
CA THR A 1139 -2.86 26.13 27.14
C THR A 1139 -1.59 26.97 27.28
N ASP A 1140 -1.54 27.89 28.25
CA ASP A 1140 -0.31 28.67 28.48
C ASP A 1140 0.87 27.74 28.82
N GLU A 1141 0.63 26.58 29.45
CA GLU A 1141 1.63 25.53 29.67
C GLU A 1141 2.12 24.85 28.37
N GLU A 1142 1.27 24.64 27.36
CA GLU A 1142 1.70 24.14 26.04
C GLU A 1142 2.41 25.19 25.19
N ARG A 1143 2.09 26.47 25.39
CA ARG A 1143 2.82 27.59 24.78
C ARG A 1143 4.22 27.73 25.39
N ASP A 1144 4.31 27.52 26.69
CA ASP A 1144 5.56 27.57 27.45
C ASP A 1144 6.40 26.29 27.33
N SER A 1145 5.81 25.17 26.87
CA SER A 1145 6.52 23.89 26.68
C SER A 1145 7.41 23.87 25.43
N ARG A 1146 7.24 24.81 24.50
CA ARG A 1146 7.98 24.95 23.23
C ARG A 1146 7.91 23.75 22.27
N TRP A 1147 6.85 22.93 22.33
CA TRP A 1147 6.67 21.79 21.42
C TRP A 1147 6.31 22.28 20.01
N GLY A 1148 6.99 21.74 18.98
CA GLY A 1148 6.58 21.94 17.59
C GLY A 1148 5.18 21.34 17.31
N PRO A 1149 4.36 21.92 16.41
CA PRO A 1149 3.00 21.44 16.12
C PRO A 1149 2.92 19.96 15.70
N GLY A 1150 3.97 19.42 15.07
CA GLY A 1150 4.01 18.04 14.57
C GLY A 1150 4.16 16.94 15.64
N TYR A 1151 4.58 17.30 16.86
CA TYR A 1151 4.79 16.32 17.95
C TYR A 1151 3.49 15.93 18.68
N ARG A 1152 2.35 16.57 18.34
CA ARG A 1152 1.03 16.23 18.90
C ARG A 1152 0.56 14.81 18.55
N ALA A 1153 0.93 14.29 17.38
CA ALA A 1153 0.60 12.92 16.97
C ALA A 1153 1.28 11.83 17.83
N TRP A 1154 2.31 12.20 18.60
CA TRP A 1154 3.14 11.30 19.39
C TRP A 1154 2.71 11.24 20.87
N LEU A 1155 1.96 12.26 21.34
CA LEU A 1155 1.43 12.33 22.70
C LEU A 1155 0.52 11.13 23.06
N PRO A 1156 -0.40 10.67 22.19
CA PRO A 1156 -1.24 9.50 22.49
C PRO A 1156 -0.44 8.20 22.65
N VAL A 1157 0.64 8.02 21.87
CA VAL A 1157 1.52 6.84 21.96
C VAL A 1157 2.18 6.78 23.33
N ARG A 1158 2.67 7.91 23.85
CA ARG A 1158 3.26 8.00 25.19
C ARG A 1158 2.23 7.91 26.32
N ALA A 1159 1.06 8.52 26.15
CA ALA A 1159 -0.02 8.47 27.15
C ALA A 1159 -0.49 7.02 27.39
N LEU A 1160 -0.64 6.23 26.33
CA LEU A 1160 -0.99 4.80 26.42
C LEU A 1160 0.09 3.95 27.11
N GLU A 1161 1.37 4.29 26.93
CA GLU A 1161 2.48 3.60 27.60
C GLU A 1161 2.49 3.86 29.11
N VAL A 1162 2.32 5.13 29.52
CA VAL A 1162 2.20 5.51 30.93
C VAL A 1162 0.98 4.85 31.57
N LEU A 1163 -0.15 4.79 30.87
CA LEU A 1163 -1.35 4.09 31.34
C LEU A 1163 -1.11 2.59 31.50
N ARG A 1164 -0.36 1.93 30.61
CA ARG A 1164 0.01 0.50 30.74
C ARG A 1164 0.93 0.23 31.94
N GLN A 1165 1.93 1.08 32.17
CA GLN A 1165 2.80 0.97 33.36
C GLN A 1165 1.99 1.18 34.65
N MET A 1166 1.13 2.18 34.68
CA MET A 1166 0.23 2.42 35.82
C MET A 1166 -0.74 1.25 36.03
N TRP A 1167 -1.26 0.63 34.97
CA TRP A 1167 -2.17 -0.52 35.08
C TRP A 1167 -1.46 -1.77 35.63
N GLY A 1168 -0.19 -1.99 35.26
CA GLY A 1168 0.66 -3.04 35.85
C GLY A 1168 0.87 -2.84 37.35
N GLU A 1169 1.20 -1.61 37.77
CA GLU A 1169 1.34 -1.26 39.19
C GLU A 1169 0.02 -1.36 39.97
N PHE A 1170 -1.12 -1.10 39.32
CA PHE A 1170 -2.46 -1.29 39.92
C PHE A 1170 -2.81 -2.78 40.05
N ALA A 1171 -2.47 -3.62 39.06
CA ALA A 1171 -2.70 -5.06 39.11
C ALA A 1171 -1.85 -5.76 40.19
N GLU A 1172 -0.65 -5.27 40.48
CA GLU A 1172 0.19 -5.76 41.59
C GLU A 1172 -0.31 -5.35 42.98
N ARG A 1173 -1.14 -4.30 43.07
CA ARG A 1173 -1.68 -3.78 44.34
C ARG A 1173 -3.05 -4.32 44.75
N GLY A 1174 -3.62 -5.24 43.95
CA GLY A 1174 -4.87 -5.95 44.25
C GLY A 1174 -6.10 -5.31 43.64
#